data_AF-A0A512M5W8-F1
#
_entry.id   AF-A0A512M5W8-F1
#
_cell.length_a   1.000
_cell.length_b   1.000
_cell.length_c   1.000
_cell.angle_alpha   90.00
_cell.angle_beta   90.00
_cell.angle_gamma   90.00
#
_symmetry.space_group_name_H-M   'P 1'
#
loop_
_entity.id
_entity.type
_entity.pdbx_description
1 polymer ?
#
loop_
_entity_poly.entity_id
_entity_poly.type
_entity_poly.pdbx_seq_one_letter_code
_entity_poly.pdbx_strand_id
1 'polypeptide(L)'
;MKRITLVCFLLVVATGAVLLRAQGAADLRSKFDAYDTNKDGQISGQEMDAAAILPRLDLNGDGSLTLEEAAKALRQQAAAPSKSESSSGERGVFDYLDKNKDGVITAEEMPKKPWFSRLDTDGNGSITFEEASVAVAKLKAMGETIPAVPGAPTAPASEVPVTETKSEELTEAPQILKGSEVGVGHLVPDLMLKDLNGAEKKLSEHLAGSQGLIVAYFGATCPISGKLGAELARLEKEASAQKVRMMLVCPVAGETTEDIQKFVSSHALGSPVIHDKEGLLTATLAATTTTECFLIDPARTLTYRGAVNDQYGLGYSKEKATKTYLRDAVAALIARKQPEVAATTAPGCALDLKKSAPVAQTKVTYHHQISRIMQANCIECHRKDSVGPFSLETYEDVIENAGMIRKQVERGVMPPWFAAAPPEGQATLWSNDCSLAKQDKGDLLAWLASDRPMGDVADAPAKLVFPEMWQLGEPDAVIQLPRAVDIKAEGTMPYQFLTVSTDFPEDRWVQGYEILPTNAGVVHHVIVQVHKKGAKLRDRGEGSEGYWAAYVPGNSNHFWPEGYAKKLPAGCTVSFQIHYTPNGKATQERLRMGLHFAKTAPRYVVHTAAVTQNRLNIPPGESDHVVTKVQDVPFDMHVLAYVAHMHVRGKAFKFEVTRPGGKQEVLLDIPRYDFNWQLRYDYSKPLFLPRGSQVKITAVFDNSEKNPANPDPTKTVHWGQQTFDEMMIGYLEYYSPFHGDVAAR
;
A
#
# COMPACT_ATOMS: atom_id res chain seq x y z
N MET A 1 -22.48 45.97 -5.57
CA MET A 1 -22.72 45.26 -6.86
C MET A 1 -21.85 45.72 -8.02
N LYS A 2 -21.28 46.95 -8.06
CA LYS A 2 -20.39 47.41 -9.16
C LYS A 2 -18.94 46.88 -9.13
N ARG A 3 -18.44 46.34 -8.00
CA ARG A 3 -17.07 45.79 -7.88
C ARG A 3 -16.91 44.33 -8.34
N ILE A 4 -18.01 43.58 -8.50
CA ILE A 4 -17.98 42.15 -8.86
C ILE A 4 -18.05 41.96 -10.40
N THR A 5 -18.64 42.91 -11.12
CA THR A 5 -18.78 42.83 -12.58
C THR A 5 -17.46 43.12 -13.33
N LEU A 6 -16.53 43.89 -12.74
CA LEU A 6 -15.25 44.26 -13.37
C LEU A 6 -14.26 43.09 -13.45
N VAL A 7 -14.26 42.19 -12.45
CA VAL A 7 -13.39 40.99 -12.45
C VAL A 7 -13.93 39.92 -13.41
N CYS A 8 -15.25 39.82 -13.57
CA CYS A 8 -15.86 38.94 -14.58
C CYS A 8 -15.64 39.41 -16.02
N PHE A 9 -15.46 40.71 -16.27
CA PHE A 9 -15.26 41.21 -17.63
C PHE A 9 -13.84 40.93 -18.18
N LEU A 10 -12.81 40.92 -17.34
CA LEU A 10 -11.42 40.64 -17.76
C LEU A 10 -11.07 39.14 -17.79
N LEU A 11 -11.82 38.29 -17.08
CA LEU A 11 -11.60 36.83 -17.12
C LEU A 11 -12.16 36.16 -18.39
N VAL A 12 -13.21 36.73 -19.01
CA VAL A 12 -13.75 36.22 -20.28
C VAL A 12 -12.86 36.59 -21.47
N VAL A 13 -12.11 37.71 -21.39
CA VAL A 13 -11.16 38.10 -22.44
C VAL A 13 -9.86 37.29 -22.38
N ALA A 14 -9.48 36.78 -21.21
CA ALA A 14 -8.23 36.02 -21.02
C ALA A 14 -8.33 34.50 -21.25
N THR A 15 -9.52 33.92 -21.45
CA THR A 15 -9.68 32.44 -21.55
C THR A 15 -10.54 31.91 -22.71
N GLY A 16 -11.01 32.77 -23.64
CA GLY A 16 -11.87 32.33 -24.74
C GLY A 16 -11.28 32.55 -26.13
N ALA A 17 -10.47 31.61 -26.64
CA ALA A 17 -10.07 31.57 -28.04
C ALA A 17 -10.53 30.28 -28.73
N VAL A 18 -11.85 30.03 -28.75
CA VAL A 18 -12.49 29.30 -29.86
C VAL A 18 -13.88 29.90 -30.09
N LEU A 19 -14.10 30.39 -31.32
CA LEU A 19 -15.34 30.91 -31.94
C LEU A 19 -15.82 32.32 -31.53
N LEU A 20 -15.46 33.34 -32.33
CA LEU A 20 -16.32 34.53 -32.48
C LEU A 20 -16.39 35.01 -33.94
N ARG A 21 -17.60 34.98 -34.52
CA ARG A 21 -18.00 35.69 -35.76
C ARG A 21 -18.62 37.04 -35.38
N ALA A 22 -18.32 38.09 -36.15
CA ALA A 22 -19.00 39.38 -36.39
C ALA A 22 -19.69 40.21 -35.26
N GLN A 23 -19.98 39.68 -34.08
CA GLN A 23 -20.62 40.39 -32.96
C GLN A 23 -19.63 41.16 -32.04
N GLY A 24 -18.31 40.98 -32.21
CA GLY A 24 -17.30 41.52 -31.27
C GLY A 24 -17.06 43.04 -31.33
N ALA A 25 -17.32 43.70 -32.46
CA ALA A 25 -17.05 45.15 -32.60
C ALA A 25 -18.13 46.03 -31.92
N ALA A 26 -19.39 45.59 -31.96
CA ALA A 26 -20.49 46.30 -31.31
C ALA A 26 -20.45 46.16 -29.78
N ASP A 27 -20.00 44.99 -29.29
CA ASP A 27 -19.88 44.66 -27.87
C ASP A 27 -18.71 45.40 -27.18
N LEU A 28 -17.65 45.77 -27.92
CA LEU A 28 -16.55 46.57 -27.39
C LEU A 28 -16.93 48.05 -27.20
N ARG A 29 -17.65 48.62 -28.16
CA ARG A 29 -18.05 50.03 -28.13
C ARG A 29 -19.08 50.32 -27.04
N SER A 30 -20.09 49.46 -26.88
CA SER A 30 -21.10 49.63 -25.83
C SER A 30 -20.52 49.52 -24.42
N LYS A 31 -19.39 48.80 -24.29
CA LYS A 31 -18.70 48.63 -23.01
C LYS A 31 -17.72 49.76 -22.73
N PHE A 32 -17.08 50.34 -23.74
CA PHE A 32 -16.28 51.57 -23.60
C PHE A 32 -17.16 52.75 -23.15
N ASP A 33 -18.30 52.96 -23.80
CA ASP A 33 -19.26 54.04 -23.49
C ASP A 33 -19.87 53.92 -22.07
N ALA A 34 -19.73 52.75 -21.41
CA ALA A 34 -20.21 52.52 -20.05
C ALA A 34 -19.22 52.97 -18.96
N TYR A 35 -17.95 53.20 -19.32
CA TYR A 35 -16.88 53.62 -18.41
C TYR A 35 -16.34 55.02 -18.71
N ASP A 36 -16.48 55.50 -19.95
CA ASP A 36 -16.34 56.91 -20.34
C ASP A 36 -17.54 57.70 -19.78
N THR A 37 -17.45 58.08 -18.50
CA THR A 37 -18.58 58.61 -17.73
C THR A 37 -18.84 60.06 -18.10
N ASN A 38 -17.79 60.79 -18.49
CA ASN A 38 -17.88 62.17 -18.95
C ASN A 38 -18.14 62.31 -20.47
N LYS A 39 -18.10 61.20 -21.22
CA LYS A 39 -18.36 61.08 -22.68
C LYS A 39 -17.38 61.86 -23.54
N ASP A 40 -16.14 61.99 -23.10
CA ASP A 40 -15.09 62.71 -23.83
C ASP A 40 -14.33 61.83 -24.83
N GLY A 41 -14.68 60.54 -24.92
CA GLY A 41 -14.06 59.57 -25.81
C GLY A 41 -12.80 58.93 -25.26
N GLN A 42 -12.46 59.19 -23.99
CA GLN A 42 -11.31 58.65 -23.27
C GLN A 42 -11.76 58.07 -21.93
N ILE A 43 -10.99 57.14 -21.37
CA ILE A 43 -11.21 56.66 -19.99
C ILE A 43 -9.99 57.05 -19.17
N SER A 44 -10.19 57.96 -18.23
CA SER A 44 -9.14 58.48 -17.36
C SER A 44 -8.90 57.60 -16.13
N GLY A 45 -7.72 57.71 -15.52
CA GLY A 45 -7.42 57.03 -14.25
C GLY A 45 -8.30 57.43 -13.06
N GLN A 46 -9.10 58.50 -13.17
CA GLN A 46 -10.11 58.86 -12.16
C GLN A 46 -11.44 58.11 -12.37
N GLU A 47 -11.73 57.67 -13.60
CA GLU A 47 -12.90 56.87 -13.95
C GLU A 47 -12.67 55.36 -13.70
N MET A 48 -11.40 54.96 -13.55
CA MET A 48 -10.96 53.61 -13.22
C MET A 48 -10.23 53.55 -11.88
N ASP A 49 -10.81 52.88 -10.88
CA ASP A 49 -10.15 52.58 -9.58
C ASP A 49 -9.12 51.43 -9.75
N ALA A 50 -8.13 51.61 -10.65
CA ALA A 50 -7.25 50.53 -11.12
C ALA A 50 -5.80 51.00 -11.37
N ALA A 51 -5.00 51.12 -10.30
CA ALA A 51 -3.57 51.39 -10.39
C ALA A 51 -2.72 50.27 -11.03
N ALA A 52 -3.29 49.08 -11.29
CA ALA A 52 -2.53 47.88 -11.68
C ALA A 52 -2.62 47.50 -13.17
N ILE A 53 -3.51 48.12 -13.95
CA ILE A 53 -3.83 47.65 -15.32
C ILE A 53 -3.57 48.75 -16.37
N LEU A 54 -3.78 50.02 -16.03
CA LEU A 54 -3.54 51.17 -16.92
C LEU A 54 -2.16 51.15 -17.61
N PRO A 55 -1.03 50.88 -16.92
CA PRO A 55 0.29 50.85 -17.57
C PRO A 55 0.50 49.73 -18.61
N ARG A 56 -0.42 48.75 -18.68
CA ARG A 56 -0.34 47.63 -19.64
C ARG A 56 -1.15 47.87 -20.91
N LEU A 57 -2.07 48.83 -20.90
CA LEU A 57 -3.01 49.09 -21.99
C LEU A 57 -2.87 50.51 -22.57
N ASP A 58 -2.33 51.44 -21.79
CA ASP A 58 -1.89 52.76 -22.24
C ASP A 58 -0.57 52.61 -23.04
N LEU A 59 -0.70 52.52 -24.36
CA LEU A 59 0.43 52.26 -25.26
C LEU A 59 1.27 53.52 -25.54
N ASN A 60 0.75 54.71 -25.23
CA ASN A 60 1.41 55.98 -25.51
C ASN A 60 1.96 56.66 -24.23
N GLY A 61 1.52 56.22 -23.05
CA GLY A 61 1.99 56.66 -21.74
C GLY A 61 1.38 57.98 -21.25
N ASP A 62 0.23 58.41 -21.79
CA ASP A 62 -0.42 59.68 -21.45
C ASP A 62 -1.34 59.62 -20.22
N GLY A 63 -1.52 58.43 -19.63
CA GLY A 63 -2.32 58.21 -18.42
C GLY A 63 -3.82 58.08 -18.67
N SER A 64 -4.24 57.99 -19.94
CA SER A 64 -5.62 57.73 -20.37
C SER A 64 -5.68 56.52 -21.30
N LEU A 65 -6.87 55.91 -21.45
CA LEU A 65 -7.06 54.80 -22.39
C LEU A 65 -8.06 55.19 -23.48
N THR A 66 -7.59 55.25 -24.72
CA THR A 66 -8.46 55.47 -25.89
C THR A 66 -9.03 54.16 -26.46
N LEU A 67 -10.14 54.25 -27.21
CA LEU A 67 -10.74 53.10 -27.88
C LEU A 67 -9.78 52.44 -28.88
N GLU A 68 -8.91 53.22 -29.52
CA GLU A 68 -7.89 52.71 -30.45
C GLU A 68 -6.78 51.94 -29.73
N GLU A 69 -6.35 52.39 -28.55
CA GLU A 69 -5.34 51.70 -27.75
C GLU A 69 -5.87 50.38 -27.19
N ALA A 70 -7.11 50.37 -26.69
CA ALA A 70 -7.77 49.15 -26.24
C ALA A 70 -7.91 48.12 -27.39
N ALA A 71 -8.30 48.58 -28.58
CA ALA A 71 -8.42 47.71 -29.76
C ALA A 71 -7.05 47.21 -30.26
N LYS A 72 -6.00 48.04 -30.16
CA LYS A 72 -4.64 47.69 -30.57
C LYS A 72 -3.97 46.71 -29.61
N ALA A 73 -4.17 46.87 -28.30
CA ALA A 73 -3.69 45.93 -27.28
C ALA A 73 -4.34 44.54 -27.43
N LEU A 74 -5.64 44.48 -27.74
CA LEU A 74 -6.34 43.22 -28.04
C LEU A 74 -5.84 42.55 -29.32
N ARG A 75 -5.53 43.33 -30.36
CA ARG A 75 -4.93 42.80 -31.60
C ARG A 75 -3.50 42.30 -31.37
N GLN A 76 -2.72 42.96 -30.53
CA GLN A 76 -1.37 42.52 -30.16
C GLN A 76 -1.38 41.26 -29.29
N GLN A 77 -2.38 41.08 -28.41
CA GLN A 77 -2.59 39.83 -27.66
C GLN A 77 -3.11 38.68 -28.55
N ALA A 78 -3.94 38.96 -29.55
CA ALA A 78 -4.42 37.95 -30.51
C ALA A 78 -3.35 37.55 -31.55
N ALA A 79 -2.32 38.37 -31.76
CA ALA A 79 -1.21 38.13 -32.69
C ALA A 79 0.10 37.69 -32.01
N ALA A 80 0.12 37.53 -30.68
CA ALA A 80 1.25 36.97 -29.96
C ALA A 80 1.04 35.45 -29.75
N PRO A 81 2.04 34.58 -30.01
CA PRO A 81 1.93 33.19 -29.62
C PRO A 81 1.86 33.09 -28.09
N SER A 82 0.95 32.24 -27.60
CA SER A 82 0.75 32.00 -26.17
C SER A 82 2.05 31.53 -25.51
N LYS A 83 2.53 32.25 -24.48
CA LYS A 83 3.56 31.75 -23.57
C LYS A 83 2.96 30.66 -22.66
N SER A 84 2.88 29.46 -23.20
CA SER A 84 2.84 28.22 -22.44
C SER A 84 3.38 27.11 -23.34
N GLU A 85 4.69 26.89 -23.35
CA GLU A 85 5.22 25.67 -23.96
C GLU A 85 6.61 25.37 -23.39
N SER A 86 6.68 24.22 -22.72
CA SER A 86 7.88 23.42 -22.58
C SER A 86 8.50 23.21 -23.97
N SER A 87 9.73 23.67 -24.19
CA SER A 87 10.46 23.43 -25.42
C SER A 87 10.88 21.96 -25.52
N SER A 88 9.99 21.10 -26.00
CA SER A 88 10.27 19.72 -26.38
C SER A 88 10.50 19.65 -27.90
N GLY A 89 11.62 19.03 -28.30
CA GLY A 89 11.85 18.57 -29.67
C GLY A 89 13.03 19.23 -30.39
N GLU A 90 12.98 20.53 -30.67
CA GLU A 90 13.90 21.17 -31.64
C GLU A 90 14.95 22.06 -30.97
N ARG A 91 14.55 22.89 -29.99
CA ARG A 91 15.49 23.72 -29.23
C ARG A 91 16.37 22.94 -28.27
N GLY A 92 15.85 21.84 -27.71
CA GLY A 92 16.63 20.99 -26.79
C GLY A 92 17.83 20.31 -27.45
N VAL A 93 17.78 20.05 -28.76
CA VAL A 93 18.92 19.51 -29.51
C VAL A 93 19.96 20.60 -29.77
N PHE A 94 19.51 21.81 -30.11
CA PHE A 94 20.39 22.95 -30.31
C PHE A 94 21.10 23.36 -29.00
N ASP A 95 20.34 23.51 -27.91
CA ASP A 95 20.86 23.87 -26.58
C ASP A 95 21.80 22.80 -25.97
N TYR A 96 21.73 21.55 -26.45
CA TYR A 96 22.66 20.49 -26.07
C TYR A 96 24.00 20.57 -26.81
N LEU A 97 23.99 21.12 -28.03
CA LEU A 97 25.15 21.19 -28.92
C LEU A 97 25.90 22.53 -28.84
N ASP A 98 25.19 23.61 -28.55
CA ASP A 98 25.71 24.93 -28.22
C ASP A 98 26.24 24.91 -26.77
N LYS A 99 27.50 24.47 -26.63
CA LYS A 99 28.10 24.19 -25.31
C LYS A 99 28.44 25.47 -24.57
N ASN A 100 28.81 26.51 -25.29
CA ASN A 100 29.15 27.81 -24.71
C ASN A 100 27.92 28.73 -24.55
N LYS A 101 26.75 28.32 -25.10
CA LYS A 101 25.46 29.03 -25.04
C LYS A 101 25.48 30.39 -25.74
N ASP A 102 26.28 30.52 -26.79
CA ASP A 102 26.40 31.77 -27.55
C ASP A 102 25.38 31.90 -28.70
N GLY A 103 24.55 30.87 -28.89
CA GLY A 103 23.47 30.85 -29.88
C GLY A 103 23.90 30.39 -31.27
N VAL A 104 25.14 29.89 -31.45
CA VAL A 104 25.64 29.31 -32.70
C VAL A 104 26.44 28.03 -32.42
N ILE A 105 26.37 27.03 -33.30
CA ILE A 105 27.18 25.81 -33.16
C ILE A 105 28.39 25.93 -34.09
N THR A 106 29.59 25.91 -33.52
CA THR A 106 30.84 26.03 -34.27
C THR A 106 31.54 24.69 -34.49
N ALA A 107 32.45 24.62 -35.48
CA ALA A 107 33.25 23.42 -35.74
C ALA A 107 34.14 22.99 -34.55
N GLU A 108 34.42 23.90 -33.62
CA GLU A 108 35.21 23.67 -32.41
C GLU A 108 34.38 22.97 -31.32
N GLU A 109 33.06 23.21 -31.28
CA GLU A 109 32.14 22.53 -30.36
C GLU A 109 31.78 21.11 -30.82
N MET A 110 31.94 20.84 -32.12
CA MET A 110 31.75 19.52 -32.74
C MET A 110 32.77 19.22 -33.86
N PRO A 111 34.00 18.78 -33.52
CA PRO A 111 34.96 18.39 -34.54
C PRO A 111 34.56 17.07 -35.23
N LYS A 112 34.38 17.15 -36.56
CA LYS A 112 34.30 16.03 -37.54
C LYS A 112 32.97 15.25 -37.59
N LYS A 113 31.93 15.86 -38.18
CA LYS A 113 30.76 15.12 -38.71
C LYS A 113 30.46 15.52 -40.16
N PRO A 114 30.23 14.55 -41.09
CA PRO A 114 29.99 14.83 -42.51
C PRO A 114 28.75 15.67 -42.83
N TRP A 115 27.80 15.79 -41.88
CA TRP A 115 26.56 16.53 -42.08
C TRP A 115 26.67 18.02 -41.76
N PHE A 116 27.72 18.48 -41.07
CA PHE A 116 27.86 19.90 -40.67
C PHE A 116 27.82 20.82 -41.90
N SER A 117 28.62 20.48 -42.93
CA SER A 117 28.62 21.16 -44.24
C SER A 117 27.30 21.09 -45.04
N ARG A 118 26.33 20.27 -44.60
CA ARG A 118 24.99 20.18 -45.22
C ARG A 118 23.97 21.08 -44.53
N LEU A 119 24.27 21.57 -43.34
CA LEU A 119 23.39 22.40 -42.51
C LEU A 119 23.84 23.87 -42.48
N ASP A 120 25.15 24.10 -42.54
CA ASP A 120 25.77 25.40 -42.80
C ASP A 120 25.42 25.84 -44.22
N THR A 121 24.30 26.58 -44.35
CA THR A 121 23.67 26.84 -45.65
C THR A 121 24.29 28.06 -46.32
N ASP A 122 24.85 28.97 -45.53
CA ASP A 122 25.57 30.14 -46.02
C ASP A 122 27.10 29.93 -46.13
N GLY A 123 27.62 28.80 -45.62
CA GLY A 123 29.01 28.37 -45.76
C GLY A 123 29.98 29.14 -44.86
N ASN A 124 29.49 29.73 -43.78
CA ASN A 124 30.27 30.61 -42.90
C ASN A 124 31.06 29.84 -41.81
N GLY A 125 30.89 28.51 -41.71
CA GLY A 125 31.59 27.66 -40.75
C GLY A 125 30.90 27.53 -39.38
N SER A 126 29.69 28.07 -39.22
CA SER A 126 28.86 28.00 -38.01
C SER A 126 27.40 27.71 -38.38
N ILE A 127 26.66 27.04 -37.49
CA ILE A 127 25.24 26.72 -37.70
C ILE A 127 24.40 27.50 -36.71
N THR A 128 23.57 28.39 -37.20
CA THR A 128 22.58 29.14 -36.41
C THR A 128 21.33 28.30 -36.13
N PHE A 129 20.56 28.67 -35.11
CA PHE A 129 19.27 28.01 -34.80
C PHE A 129 18.31 28.05 -36.00
N GLU A 130 18.33 29.14 -36.77
CA GLU A 130 17.52 29.32 -37.96
C GLU A 130 17.92 28.35 -39.08
N GLU A 131 19.22 28.15 -39.33
CA GLU A 131 19.71 27.17 -40.31
C GLU A 131 19.37 25.73 -39.91
N ALA A 132 19.53 25.38 -38.63
CA ALA A 132 19.17 24.07 -38.10
C ALA A 132 17.66 23.80 -38.24
N SER A 133 16.82 24.79 -37.96
CA SER A 133 15.36 24.66 -38.07
C SER A 133 14.87 24.48 -39.50
N VAL A 134 15.46 25.19 -40.46
CA VAL A 134 15.14 25.09 -41.90
C VAL A 134 15.54 23.73 -42.45
N ALA A 135 16.68 23.19 -42.01
CA ALA A 135 17.15 21.89 -42.48
C ALA A 135 16.36 20.70 -41.89
N VAL A 136 15.93 20.79 -40.63
CA VAL A 136 15.03 19.81 -40.01
C VAL A 136 13.66 19.82 -40.71
N ALA A 137 13.14 20.99 -41.08
CA ALA A 137 11.92 21.10 -41.88
C ALA A 137 12.06 20.44 -43.27
N LYS A 138 13.23 20.59 -43.92
CA LYS A 138 13.56 19.92 -45.19
C LYS A 138 13.65 18.39 -45.06
N LEU A 139 14.27 17.88 -44.00
CA LEU A 139 14.41 16.43 -43.75
C LEU A 139 13.05 15.78 -43.43
N LYS A 140 12.17 16.47 -42.70
CA LYS A 140 10.80 16.01 -42.42
C LYS A 140 9.95 15.90 -43.69
N ALA A 141 10.16 16.79 -44.67
CA ALA A 141 9.49 16.74 -45.96
C ALA A 141 9.95 15.58 -46.86
N MET A 142 11.09 14.95 -46.54
CA MET A 142 11.69 13.84 -47.31
C MET A 142 11.44 12.45 -46.71
N GLY A 143 10.72 12.34 -45.58
CA GLY A 143 10.17 11.06 -45.11
C GLY A 143 11.14 10.10 -44.40
N GLU A 144 12.28 10.57 -43.88
CA GLU A 144 13.22 9.75 -43.11
C GLU A 144 13.15 10.07 -41.59
N THR A 145 13.24 9.03 -40.74
CA THR A 145 13.09 9.11 -39.28
C THR A 145 14.42 9.33 -38.55
N ILE A 146 14.43 10.22 -37.55
CA ILE A 146 15.58 10.45 -36.64
C ILE A 146 15.44 9.53 -35.41
N PRO A 147 16.51 8.88 -34.92
CA PRO A 147 16.45 8.01 -33.73
C PRO A 147 16.11 8.77 -32.44
N ALA A 148 15.32 8.14 -31.55
CA ALA A 148 14.97 8.68 -30.24
C ALA A 148 16.18 8.71 -29.28
N VAL A 149 16.31 9.80 -28.50
CA VAL A 149 17.33 9.95 -27.46
C VAL A 149 16.76 9.55 -26.08
N PRO A 150 17.46 8.73 -25.26
CA PRO A 150 17.05 8.41 -23.90
C PRO A 150 17.35 9.55 -22.92
N GLY A 151 16.43 9.77 -21.96
CA GLY A 151 16.68 10.56 -20.75
C GLY A 151 16.44 12.06 -20.89
N ALA A 152 15.20 12.49 -20.63
CA ALA A 152 14.93 13.88 -20.24
C ALA A 152 15.14 14.00 -18.71
N PRO A 153 15.97 14.96 -18.23
CA PRO A 153 16.13 15.18 -16.80
C PRO A 153 14.85 15.75 -16.21
N THR A 154 14.28 15.02 -15.25
CA THR A 154 13.28 15.52 -14.31
C THR A 154 13.83 16.74 -13.59
N ALA A 155 13.02 17.80 -13.50
CA ALA A 155 13.30 18.93 -12.62
C ALA A 155 13.59 18.40 -11.20
N PRO A 156 14.57 18.96 -10.46
CA PRO A 156 14.96 18.42 -9.18
C PRO A 156 13.80 18.50 -8.20
N ALA A 157 13.30 17.34 -7.78
CA ALA A 157 12.48 17.19 -6.60
C ALA A 157 13.35 17.51 -5.37
N SER A 158 13.47 18.80 -5.04
CA SER A 158 13.92 19.19 -3.71
C SER A 158 12.69 19.32 -2.84
N GLU A 159 12.26 18.23 -2.22
CA GLU A 159 11.41 18.25 -1.02
C GLU A 159 11.54 16.91 -0.28
N VAL A 160 12.33 16.97 0.81
CA VAL A 160 12.56 15.99 1.89
C VAL A 160 12.19 14.53 1.57
N PRO A 161 13.18 13.64 1.32
CA PRO A 161 12.90 12.22 1.17
C PRO A 161 12.16 11.71 2.42
N VAL A 162 11.21 10.79 2.22
CA VAL A 162 10.73 9.93 3.30
C VAL A 162 11.96 9.39 4.02
N THR A 163 11.94 9.36 5.35
CA THR A 163 13.10 8.92 6.13
C THR A 163 13.61 7.56 5.63
N GLU A 164 14.78 7.55 4.97
CA GLU A 164 15.40 6.31 4.50
C GLU A 164 15.84 5.49 5.72
N THR A 165 15.17 4.37 5.96
CA THR A 165 15.63 3.37 6.93
C THR A 165 16.30 2.24 6.17
N LYS A 166 17.58 1.99 6.46
CA LYS A 166 18.23 0.70 6.13
C LYS A 166 17.43 -0.38 6.85
N SER A 167 16.49 -1.03 6.17
CA SER A 167 15.57 -1.99 6.77
C SER A 167 15.45 -3.22 5.89
N GLU A 168 15.39 -4.38 6.53
CA GLU A 168 14.97 -5.61 5.89
C GLU A 168 13.55 -5.44 5.33
N GLU A 169 13.30 -5.98 4.14
CA GLU A 169 12.03 -5.84 3.43
C GLU A 169 10.86 -6.40 4.26
N LEU A 170 9.68 -5.75 4.19
CA LEU A 170 8.45 -6.21 4.84
C LEU A 170 7.92 -7.50 4.20
N THR A 171 8.19 -7.67 2.91
CA THR A 171 7.87 -8.88 2.15
C THR A 171 9.05 -9.83 2.08
N GLU A 172 8.79 -11.13 1.97
CA GLU A 172 9.83 -12.14 1.73
C GLU A 172 9.36 -13.16 0.70
N ALA A 173 9.99 -13.16 -0.48
CA ALA A 173 9.78 -14.11 -1.56
C ALA A 173 10.86 -15.20 -1.58
N PRO A 174 10.61 -16.36 -2.23
CA PRO A 174 11.64 -17.37 -2.46
C PRO A 174 12.88 -16.78 -3.14
N GLN A 175 14.05 -16.99 -2.53
CA GLN A 175 15.34 -16.55 -3.06
C GLN A 175 16.14 -17.76 -3.54
N ILE A 176 16.79 -17.66 -4.71
CA ILE A 176 17.63 -18.74 -5.22
C ILE A 176 18.84 -18.93 -4.31
N LEU A 177 19.13 -20.19 -3.98
CA LEU A 177 20.27 -20.58 -3.16
C LEU A 177 21.24 -21.41 -4.01
N LYS A 178 22.52 -21.42 -3.61
CA LYS A 178 23.49 -22.32 -4.18
C LYS A 178 23.27 -23.73 -3.64
N GLY A 179 22.67 -24.61 -4.43
CA GLY A 179 22.22 -25.95 -4.01
C GLY A 179 23.27 -26.76 -3.25
N SER A 180 24.53 -26.73 -3.68
CA SER A 180 25.63 -27.47 -3.02
C SER A 180 25.92 -27.02 -1.58
N GLU A 181 25.61 -25.76 -1.22
CA GLU A 181 25.82 -25.24 0.14
C GLU A 181 24.69 -25.63 1.09
N VAL A 182 23.57 -26.08 0.52
CA VAL A 182 22.35 -26.44 1.26
C VAL A 182 21.99 -27.92 1.07
N GLY A 183 22.97 -28.75 0.69
CA GLY A 183 22.86 -30.21 0.69
C GLY A 183 22.34 -30.85 -0.59
N VAL A 184 22.02 -30.08 -1.63
CA VAL A 184 21.67 -30.67 -2.93
C VAL A 184 22.87 -31.42 -3.49
N GLY A 185 22.64 -32.67 -3.91
CA GLY A 185 23.64 -33.63 -4.34
C GLY A 185 24.13 -34.56 -3.23
N HIS A 186 23.75 -34.33 -1.97
CA HIS A 186 24.13 -35.19 -0.85
C HIS A 186 23.18 -36.39 -0.71
N LEU A 187 23.72 -37.49 -0.18
CA LEU A 187 22.96 -38.67 0.20
C LEU A 187 22.14 -38.37 1.46
N VAL A 188 20.82 -38.56 1.39
CA VAL A 188 19.93 -38.50 2.54
C VAL A 188 20.01 -39.83 3.32
N PRO A 189 20.25 -39.78 4.65
CA PRO A 189 20.29 -40.97 5.50
C PRO A 189 19.00 -41.80 5.43
N ASP A 190 19.13 -43.11 5.63
CA ASP A 190 18.00 -44.05 5.60
C ASP A 190 17.22 -44.08 6.92
N LEU A 191 16.57 -42.96 7.22
CA LEU A 191 15.83 -42.78 8.47
C LEU A 191 14.63 -43.73 8.54
N MET A 192 14.35 -44.24 9.75
CA MET A 192 13.09 -44.89 10.05
C MET A 192 12.04 -43.80 10.31
N LEU A 193 10.96 -43.84 9.56
CA LEU A 193 9.90 -42.83 9.59
C LEU A 193 8.60 -43.48 10.00
N LYS A 194 7.89 -42.84 10.93
CA LYS A 194 6.60 -43.29 11.44
C LYS A 194 5.49 -42.38 10.91
N ASP A 195 4.50 -42.97 10.23
CA ASP A 195 3.34 -42.22 9.78
C ASP A 195 2.31 -42.00 10.90
N LEU A 196 1.30 -41.16 10.66
CA LEU A 196 0.21 -40.89 11.61
C LEU A 196 -0.61 -42.12 12.01
N ASN A 197 -0.61 -43.18 11.18
CA ASN A 197 -1.29 -44.44 11.50
C ASN A 197 -0.39 -45.39 12.31
N GLY A 198 0.84 -44.99 12.59
CA GLY A 198 1.83 -45.75 13.34
C GLY A 198 2.64 -46.75 12.51
N ALA A 199 2.52 -46.74 11.18
CA ALA A 199 3.34 -47.59 10.33
C ALA A 199 4.77 -47.03 10.22
N GLU A 200 5.75 -47.90 10.44
CA GLU A 200 7.17 -47.56 10.37
C GLU A 200 7.78 -48.11 9.08
N LYS A 201 8.46 -47.23 8.33
CA LYS A 201 9.16 -47.58 7.08
C LYS A 201 10.43 -46.76 6.97
N LYS A 202 11.47 -47.34 6.37
CA LYS A 202 12.67 -46.60 6.02
C LYS A 202 12.41 -45.67 4.83
N LEU A 203 13.16 -44.57 4.76
CA LEU A 203 13.12 -43.65 3.62
C LEU A 203 13.32 -44.38 2.27
N SER A 204 14.24 -45.35 2.21
CA SER A 204 14.44 -46.19 1.02
C SER A 204 13.21 -47.00 0.61
N GLU A 205 12.40 -47.46 1.56
CA GLU A 205 11.17 -48.21 1.27
C GLU A 205 10.08 -47.29 0.68
N HIS A 206 10.06 -46.01 1.09
CA HIS A 206 9.20 -45.00 0.46
C HIS A 206 9.61 -44.71 -0.99
N LEU A 207 10.89 -44.84 -1.34
CA LEU A 207 11.43 -44.68 -2.70
C LEU A 207 11.33 -45.95 -3.56
N ALA A 208 11.09 -47.11 -2.96
CA ALA A 208 11.09 -48.39 -3.68
C ALA A 208 10.04 -48.40 -4.81
N GLY A 209 10.51 -48.55 -6.06
CA GLY A 209 9.68 -48.59 -7.26
C GLY A 209 9.18 -47.23 -7.76
N SER A 210 9.58 -46.11 -7.14
CA SER A 210 9.28 -44.76 -7.61
C SER A 210 10.42 -44.18 -8.45
N GLN A 211 10.15 -43.11 -9.20
CA GLN A 211 11.18 -42.28 -9.85
C GLN A 211 11.76 -41.22 -8.91
N GLY A 212 11.16 -41.04 -7.74
CA GLY A 212 11.57 -40.09 -6.71
C GLY A 212 10.54 -39.96 -5.60
N LEU A 213 10.87 -39.17 -4.59
CA LEU A 213 10.02 -38.83 -3.45
C LEU A 213 10.08 -37.32 -3.19
N ILE A 214 8.92 -36.69 -3.17
CA ILE A 214 8.74 -35.33 -2.64
C ILE A 214 8.46 -35.45 -1.14
N VAL A 215 9.26 -34.76 -0.33
CA VAL A 215 9.01 -34.54 1.10
C VAL A 215 8.56 -33.09 1.25
N ALA A 216 7.27 -32.87 1.48
CA ALA A 216 6.68 -31.53 1.55
C ALA A 216 6.30 -31.19 2.99
N TYR A 217 6.89 -30.11 3.52
CA TYR A 217 6.58 -29.62 4.85
C TYR A 217 5.30 -28.79 4.84
N PHE A 218 4.55 -28.87 5.94
CA PHE A 218 3.39 -28.02 6.22
C PHE A 218 3.25 -27.80 7.73
N GLY A 219 2.62 -26.70 8.14
CA GLY A 219 2.04 -26.55 9.48
C GLY A 219 0.53 -26.43 9.34
N ALA A 220 -0.24 -27.18 10.13
CA ALA A 220 -1.70 -27.15 10.14
C ALA A 220 -2.25 -25.76 10.49
N THR A 221 -1.50 -24.98 11.28
CA THR A 221 -1.83 -23.61 11.70
C THR A 221 -1.08 -22.54 10.89
N CYS A 222 -0.13 -22.93 10.03
CA CYS A 222 0.62 -21.99 9.22
C CYS A 222 -0.26 -21.41 8.09
N PRO A 223 -0.44 -20.07 8.02
CA PRO A 223 -1.30 -19.47 7.01
C PRO A 223 -0.77 -19.66 5.58
N ILE A 224 0.55 -19.73 5.39
CA ILE A 224 1.14 -19.96 4.06
C ILE A 224 0.98 -21.43 3.65
N SER A 225 1.15 -22.38 4.57
CA SER A 225 0.87 -23.80 4.32
C SER A 225 -0.58 -24.00 3.91
N GLY A 226 -1.54 -23.33 4.56
CA GLY A 226 -2.95 -23.32 4.14
C GLY A 226 -3.16 -22.83 2.71
N LYS A 227 -2.56 -21.69 2.34
CA LYS A 227 -2.64 -21.17 0.97
C LYS A 227 -2.01 -22.11 -0.07
N LEU A 228 -0.94 -22.83 0.28
CA LEU A 228 -0.26 -23.79 -0.59
C LEU A 228 -0.95 -25.16 -0.68
N GLY A 229 -1.87 -25.48 0.22
CA GLY A 229 -2.44 -26.83 0.31
C GLY A 229 -3.11 -27.31 -0.98
N ALA A 230 -3.84 -26.43 -1.68
CA ALA A 230 -4.44 -26.75 -2.97
C ALA A 230 -3.40 -27.00 -4.08
N GLU A 231 -2.27 -26.28 -4.08
CA GLU A 231 -1.18 -26.55 -5.03
C GLU A 231 -0.47 -27.87 -4.72
N LEU A 232 -0.26 -28.18 -3.43
CA LEU A 232 0.30 -29.48 -3.03
C LEU A 232 -0.59 -30.63 -3.49
N ALA A 233 -1.92 -30.50 -3.38
CA ALA A 233 -2.86 -31.53 -3.84
C ALA A 233 -2.87 -31.70 -5.37
N ARG A 234 -2.67 -30.62 -6.14
CA ARG A 234 -2.47 -30.71 -7.60
C ARG A 234 -1.15 -31.42 -7.92
N LEU A 235 -0.06 -30.99 -7.29
CA LEU A 235 1.26 -31.55 -7.50
C LEU A 235 1.33 -33.03 -7.11
N GLU A 236 0.66 -33.45 -6.03
CA GLU A 236 0.55 -34.85 -5.62
C GLU A 236 0.01 -35.74 -6.75
N LYS A 237 -1.10 -35.31 -7.38
CA LYS A 237 -1.74 -36.05 -8.48
C LYS A 237 -0.85 -36.14 -9.71
N GLU A 238 -0.23 -35.01 -10.08
CA GLU A 238 0.66 -34.94 -11.25
C GLU A 238 1.95 -35.72 -11.07
N ALA A 239 2.58 -35.63 -9.89
CA ALA A 239 3.79 -36.37 -9.54
C ALA A 239 3.51 -37.88 -9.52
N SER A 240 2.38 -38.29 -8.94
CA SER A 240 1.95 -39.70 -8.90
C SER A 240 1.79 -40.29 -10.30
N ALA A 241 1.22 -39.53 -11.25
CA ALA A 241 1.13 -39.94 -12.65
C ALA A 241 2.50 -40.19 -13.32
N GLN A 242 3.56 -39.57 -12.80
CA GLN A 242 4.95 -39.74 -13.24
C GLN A 242 5.74 -40.73 -12.36
N LYS A 243 5.04 -41.50 -11.50
CA LYS A 243 5.63 -42.42 -10.51
C LYS A 243 6.56 -41.73 -9.51
N VAL A 244 6.38 -40.44 -9.24
CA VAL A 244 7.03 -39.73 -8.13
C VAL A 244 6.04 -39.70 -6.97
N ARG A 245 6.47 -40.18 -5.80
CA ARG A 245 5.61 -40.21 -4.60
C ARG A 245 5.71 -38.89 -3.84
N MET A 246 4.73 -38.59 -3.01
CA MET A 246 4.77 -37.48 -2.07
C MET A 246 4.56 -38.00 -0.65
N MET A 247 5.20 -37.33 0.31
CA MET A 247 5.09 -37.52 1.74
C MET A 247 4.98 -36.13 2.38
N LEU A 248 4.02 -35.98 3.28
CA LEU A 248 3.79 -34.73 4.00
C LEU A 248 4.47 -34.81 5.37
N VAL A 249 5.07 -33.71 5.81
CA VAL A 249 5.74 -33.63 7.11
C VAL A 249 5.22 -32.42 7.89
N CYS A 250 4.60 -32.66 9.04
CA CYS A 250 4.35 -31.63 10.02
C CYS A 250 5.51 -31.60 11.03
N PRO A 251 6.33 -30.52 11.07
CA PRO A 251 7.44 -30.40 12.02
C PRO A 251 7.03 -29.75 13.35
N VAL A 252 5.79 -29.27 13.47
CA VAL A 252 5.33 -28.51 14.63
C VAL A 252 4.86 -29.48 15.71
N ALA A 253 5.66 -29.65 16.76
CA ALA A 253 5.42 -30.67 17.79
C ALA A 253 4.07 -30.49 18.53
N GLY A 254 3.63 -29.24 18.71
CA GLY A 254 2.38 -28.88 19.40
C GLY A 254 1.10 -29.13 18.60
N GLU A 255 1.17 -29.25 17.27
CA GLU A 255 -0.02 -29.49 16.45
C GLU A 255 -0.58 -30.88 16.70
N THR A 256 -1.87 -30.99 16.99
CA THR A 256 -2.50 -32.28 17.32
C THR A 256 -2.71 -33.14 16.08
N THR A 257 -2.88 -34.46 16.27
CA THR A 257 -3.25 -35.36 15.17
C THR A 257 -4.56 -34.90 14.51
N GLU A 258 -5.49 -34.37 15.29
CA GLU A 258 -6.75 -33.80 14.81
C GLU A 258 -6.52 -32.58 13.91
N ASP A 259 -5.64 -31.65 14.30
CA ASP A 259 -5.30 -30.47 13.50
C ASP A 259 -4.67 -30.88 12.16
N ILE A 260 -3.74 -31.83 12.22
CA ILE A 260 -3.05 -32.35 11.05
C ILE A 260 -4.05 -33.05 10.10
N GLN A 261 -4.89 -33.94 10.64
CA GLN A 261 -5.89 -34.66 9.84
C GLN A 261 -6.90 -33.70 9.22
N LYS A 262 -7.30 -32.66 9.96
CA LYS A 262 -8.18 -31.59 9.45
C LYS A 262 -7.52 -30.84 8.30
N PHE A 263 -6.24 -30.45 8.41
CA PHE A 263 -5.50 -29.81 7.34
C PHE A 263 -5.49 -30.68 6.07
N VAL A 264 -5.06 -31.94 6.20
CA VAL A 264 -4.96 -32.91 5.09
C VAL A 264 -6.31 -33.11 4.39
N SER A 265 -7.35 -33.36 5.19
CA SER A 265 -8.71 -33.60 4.66
C SER A 265 -9.28 -32.35 3.99
N SER A 266 -9.04 -31.16 4.55
CA SER A 266 -9.55 -29.90 4.01
C SER A 266 -8.95 -29.49 2.66
N HIS A 267 -7.74 -29.97 2.36
CA HIS A 267 -7.06 -29.73 1.09
C HIS A 267 -7.10 -30.94 0.14
N ALA A 268 -7.81 -32.01 0.52
CA ALA A 268 -7.92 -33.26 -0.24
C ALA A 268 -6.55 -33.89 -0.58
N LEU A 269 -5.62 -33.85 0.39
CA LEU A 269 -4.30 -34.47 0.29
C LEU A 269 -4.40 -35.97 0.63
N GLY A 270 -3.77 -36.83 -0.17
CA GLY A 270 -3.82 -38.29 -0.02
C GLY A 270 -2.52 -38.95 0.44
N SER A 271 -1.46 -38.16 0.60
CA SER A 271 -0.12 -38.65 0.85
C SER A 271 0.08 -39.09 2.30
N PRO A 272 0.96 -40.07 2.56
CA PRO A 272 1.36 -40.40 3.93
C PRO A 272 1.89 -39.17 4.66
N VAL A 273 1.51 -39.05 5.93
CA VAL A 273 1.86 -37.90 6.77
C VAL A 273 2.73 -38.36 7.93
N ILE A 274 3.83 -37.65 8.15
CA ILE A 274 4.72 -37.79 9.30
C ILE A 274 4.51 -36.60 10.21
N HIS A 275 4.36 -36.86 11.51
CA HIS A 275 4.46 -35.84 12.53
C HIS A 275 5.85 -35.93 13.17
N ASP A 276 6.76 -35.05 12.76
CA ASP A 276 8.18 -35.07 13.16
C ASP A 276 8.37 -34.35 14.50
N LYS A 277 7.74 -34.84 15.57
CA LYS A 277 7.73 -34.22 16.90
C LYS A 277 9.13 -34.06 17.49
N GLU A 278 9.99 -35.05 17.24
CA GLU A 278 11.37 -35.07 17.72
C GLU A 278 12.32 -34.28 16.81
N GLY A 279 11.84 -33.83 15.64
CA GLY A 279 12.61 -33.03 14.69
C GLY A 279 13.73 -33.80 14.00
N LEU A 280 13.67 -35.15 13.95
CA LEU A 280 14.75 -35.97 13.40
C LEU A 280 14.90 -35.75 11.89
N LEU A 281 13.79 -35.77 11.15
CA LEU A 281 13.80 -35.56 9.71
C LEU A 281 14.11 -34.09 9.39
N THR A 282 13.52 -33.16 10.15
CA THR A 282 13.74 -31.72 10.05
C THR A 282 15.21 -31.35 10.27
N ALA A 283 15.87 -31.92 11.29
CA ALA A 283 17.30 -31.72 11.52
C ALA A 283 18.15 -32.34 10.41
N THR A 284 17.80 -33.54 9.93
CA THR A 284 18.54 -34.23 8.87
C THR A 284 18.50 -33.48 7.54
N LEU A 285 17.35 -32.93 7.17
CA LEU A 285 17.18 -32.14 5.95
C LEU A 285 17.57 -30.67 6.14
N ALA A 286 17.89 -30.26 7.37
CA ALA A 286 18.10 -28.87 7.75
C ALA A 286 16.96 -27.95 7.25
N ALA A 287 15.72 -28.41 7.44
CA ALA A 287 14.52 -27.67 7.04
C ALA A 287 14.32 -26.45 7.94
N THR A 288 14.00 -25.32 7.32
CA THR A 288 13.99 -24.01 8.00
C THR A 288 12.60 -23.42 8.17
N THR A 289 11.62 -23.89 7.39
CA THR A 289 10.25 -23.39 7.42
C THR A 289 9.23 -24.50 7.22
N THR A 290 7.99 -24.22 7.60
CA THR A 290 6.83 -25.11 7.39
C THR A 290 6.38 -25.19 5.93
N THR A 291 7.07 -24.61 4.96
CA THR A 291 6.65 -24.60 3.54
C THR A 291 7.76 -25.12 2.61
N GLU A 292 8.85 -25.63 3.18
CA GLU A 292 9.98 -26.15 2.43
C GLU A 292 9.68 -27.55 1.88
N CYS A 293 10.05 -27.79 0.63
CA CYS A 293 9.90 -29.06 -0.03
C CYS A 293 11.26 -29.60 -0.45
N PHE A 294 11.42 -30.93 -0.42
CA PHE A 294 12.64 -31.63 -0.79
C PHE A 294 12.31 -32.71 -1.83
N LEU A 295 13.10 -32.81 -2.89
CA LEU A 295 12.95 -33.85 -3.91
C LEU A 295 14.13 -34.81 -3.84
N ILE A 296 13.85 -36.08 -3.60
CA ILE A 296 14.86 -37.12 -3.39
C ILE A 296 14.75 -38.14 -4.53
N ASP A 297 15.89 -38.48 -5.15
CA ASP A 297 15.96 -39.49 -6.22
C ASP A 297 15.92 -40.94 -5.66
N PRO A 298 15.82 -41.97 -6.51
CA PRO A 298 15.80 -43.37 -6.06
C PRO A 298 17.07 -43.85 -5.35
N ALA A 299 18.20 -43.15 -5.52
CA ALA A 299 19.46 -43.41 -4.83
C ALA A 299 19.56 -42.68 -3.48
N ARG A 300 18.49 -41.99 -3.05
CA ARG A 300 18.42 -41.09 -1.89
C ARG A 300 19.27 -39.84 -2.03
N THR A 301 19.59 -39.40 -3.24
CA THR A 301 20.25 -38.12 -3.46
C THR A 301 19.22 -37.00 -3.37
N LEU A 302 19.51 -35.96 -2.59
CA LEU A 302 18.70 -34.73 -2.61
C LEU A 302 18.94 -33.99 -3.94
N THR A 303 17.90 -33.83 -4.76
CA THR A 303 17.99 -33.20 -6.09
C THR A 303 17.40 -31.80 -6.14
N TYR A 304 16.50 -31.48 -5.21
CA TYR A 304 15.95 -30.13 -5.05
C TYR A 304 15.56 -29.86 -3.60
N ARG A 305 15.71 -28.61 -3.15
CA ARG A 305 15.09 -28.12 -1.91
C ARG A 305 14.57 -26.68 -2.04
N GLY A 306 13.43 -26.36 -1.46
CA GLY A 306 12.95 -24.97 -1.44
C GLY A 306 11.44 -24.84 -1.57
N ALA A 307 11.00 -23.72 -2.15
CA ALA A 307 9.59 -23.37 -2.27
C ALA A 307 8.87 -24.17 -3.35
N VAL A 308 7.59 -24.47 -3.17
CA VAL A 308 6.77 -25.08 -4.24
C VAL A 308 6.76 -24.19 -5.50
N ASN A 309 6.49 -22.91 -5.31
CA ASN A 309 6.39 -21.87 -6.33
C ASN A 309 6.58 -20.48 -5.67
N ASP A 310 6.37 -19.39 -6.41
CA ASP A 310 6.49 -18.02 -5.91
C ASP A 310 5.15 -17.29 -5.71
N GLN A 311 4.02 -18.01 -5.71
CA GLN A 311 2.69 -17.41 -5.60
C GLN A 311 2.46 -16.77 -4.23
N TYR A 312 2.98 -17.38 -3.17
CA TYR A 312 2.82 -16.93 -1.79
C TYR A 312 4.17 -16.76 -1.11
N GLY A 313 4.27 -15.74 -0.27
CA GLY A 313 5.39 -15.56 0.65
C GLY A 313 4.96 -14.76 1.88
N LEU A 314 5.92 -14.26 2.66
CA LEU A 314 5.56 -13.39 3.79
C LEU A 314 5.22 -11.99 3.26
N GLY A 315 4.07 -11.45 3.68
CA GLY A 315 3.63 -10.10 3.32
C GLY A 315 3.08 -9.93 1.90
N TYR A 316 3.00 -10.98 1.07
CA TYR A 316 2.41 -10.87 -0.26
C TYR A 316 1.68 -12.13 -0.75
N SER A 317 0.82 -11.96 -1.75
CA SER A 317 0.08 -13.02 -2.42
C SER A 317 -0.16 -12.63 -3.88
N LYS A 318 0.22 -13.50 -4.82
CA LYS A 318 -0.04 -13.32 -6.25
C LYS A 318 -1.32 -14.06 -6.66
N GLU A 319 -1.97 -13.58 -7.72
CA GLU A 319 -3.10 -14.28 -8.33
C GLU A 319 -2.70 -15.67 -8.82
N LYS A 320 -1.49 -15.80 -9.37
CA LYS A 320 -0.90 -17.04 -9.86
C LYS A 320 0.62 -17.04 -9.66
N ALA A 321 1.22 -18.24 -9.60
CA ALA A 321 2.66 -18.38 -9.65
C ALA A 321 3.23 -17.91 -11.01
N THR A 322 4.39 -17.26 -10.95
CA THR A 322 5.23 -16.94 -12.12
C THR A 322 6.46 -17.84 -12.22
N LYS A 323 6.79 -18.59 -11.16
CA LYS A 323 7.85 -19.60 -11.10
C LYS A 323 7.31 -20.90 -10.50
N THR A 324 7.70 -22.04 -11.05
CA THR A 324 7.17 -23.37 -10.67
C THR A 324 8.27 -24.32 -10.18
N TYR A 325 9.12 -23.84 -9.26
CA TYR A 325 10.37 -24.48 -8.85
C TYR A 325 10.30 -25.99 -8.64
N LEU A 326 9.40 -26.48 -7.78
CA LEU A 326 9.32 -27.90 -7.44
C LEU A 326 8.81 -28.74 -8.62
N ARG A 327 7.86 -28.21 -9.40
CA ARG A 327 7.33 -28.87 -10.60
C ARG A 327 8.41 -29.00 -11.67
N ASP A 328 9.20 -27.95 -11.87
CA ASP A 328 10.33 -27.93 -12.80
C ASP A 328 11.41 -28.92 -12.35
N ALA A 329 11.65 -29.03 -11.04
CA ALA A 329 12.57 -30.01 -10.48
C ALA A 329 12.11 -31.46 -10.65
N VAL A 330 10.81 -31.74 -10.47
CA VAL A 330 10.23 -33.06 -10.75
C VAL A 330 10.41 -33.41 -12.24
N ALA A 331 10.13 -32.47 -13.14
CA ALA A 331 10.33 -32.69 -14.58
C ALA A 331 11.81 -32.96 -14.93
N ALA A 332 12.75 -32.24 -14.30
CA ALA A 332 14.17 -32.47 -14.47
C ALA A 332 14.61 -33.85 -13.96
N LEU A 333 14.12 -34.28 -12.79
CA LEU A 333 14.38 -35.61 -12.23
C LEU A 333 13.92 -36.73 -13.18
N ILE A 334 12.71 -36.64 -13.71
CA ILE A 334 12.17 -37.61 -14.69
C ILE A 334 13.02 -37.64 -15.96
N ALA A 335 13.46 -36.48 -16.43
CA ALA A 335 14.36 -36.36 -17.57
C ALA A 335 15.82 -36.76 -17.24
N ARG A 336 16.13 -37.12 -15.99
CA ARG A 336 17.48 -37.39 -15.47
C ARG A 336 18.46 -36.24 -15.73
N LYS A 337 17.97 -35.01 -15.53
CA LYS A 337 18.74 -33.77 -15.63
C LYS A 337 18.79 -33.08 -14.27
N GLN A 338 19.76 -32.20 -14.10
CA GLN A 338 19.75 -31.26 -13.00
C GLN A 338 18.69 -30.18 -13.25
N PRO A 339 17.89 -29.79 -12.25
CA PRO A 339 17.01 -28.63 -12.38
C PRO A 339 17.81 -27.35 -12.59
N GLU A 340 17.24 -26.41 -13.34
CA GLU A 340 17.84 -25.07 -13.51
C GLU A 340 17.98 -24.34 -12.17
N VAL A 341 16.93 -24.41 -11.35
CA VAL A 341 16.93 -23.92 -9.96
C VAL A 341 16.84 -25.12 -9.02
N ALA A 342 17.99 -25.55 -8.51
CA ALA A 342 18.08 -26.71 -7.62
C ALA A 342 17.80 -26.37 -6.15
N ALA A 343 17.91 -25.09 -5.76
CA ALA A 343 17.58 -24.68 -4.41
C ALA A 343 17.01 -23.26 -4.30
N THR A 344 16.03 -23.08 -3.41
CA THR A 344 15.54 -21.76 -2.99
C THR A 344 15.29 -21.71 -1.49
N THR A 345 15.17 -20.51 -0.90
CA THR A 345 14.43 -20.35 0.35
C THR A 345 12.95 -20.66 0.13
N ALA A 346 12.23 -20.97 1.20
CA ALA A 346 10.79 -21.22 1.19
C ALA A 346 10.10 -20.38 2.26
N PRO A 347 9.57 -19.18 1.93
CA PRO A 347 8.92 -18.33 2.93
C PRO A 347 7.70 -19.03 3.55
N GLY A 348 7.73 -19.20 4.88
CA GLY A 348 6.75 -19.92 5.68
C GLY A 348 6.91 -19.59 7.16
N CYS A 349 6.19 -20.28 8.05
CA CYS A 349 6.46 -20.15 9.48
C CYS A 349 7.87 -20.68 9.79
N ALA A 350 8.68 -19.88 10.48
CA ALA A 350 10.07 -20.22 10.77
C ALA A 350 10.14 -21.34 11.81
N LEU A 351 10.94 -22.37 11.52
CA LEU A 351 11.21 -23.47 12.44
C LEU A 351 12.38 -23.10 13.35
N ASP A 352 12.20 -23.31 14.65
CA ASP A 352 13.24 -23.07 15.64
C ASP A 352 14.05 -24.35 15.86
N LEU A 353 14.96 -24.62 14.92
CA LEU A 353 15.90 -25.74 15.04
C LEU A 353 16.79 -25.52 16.27
N LYS A 354 16.77 -26.48 17.21
CA LYS A 354 17.71 -26.52 18.34
C LYS A 354 19.13 -26.67 17.79
N LYS A 355 19.84 -25.55 17.63
CA LYS A 355 21.29 -25.58 17.34
C LYS A 355 22.01 -26.18 18.54
N SER A 356 23.01 -27.03 18.30
CA SER A 356 23.85 -27.61 19.38
C SER A 356 24.80 -26.58 20.03
N ALA A 357 24.61 -25.29 19.77
CA ALA A 357 25.42 -24.23 20.36
C ALA A 357 25.11 -24.10 21.86
N PRO A 358 26.08 -23.69 22.69
CA PRO A 358 25.82 -23.40 24.10
C PRO A 358 24.73 -22.35 24.19
N VAL A 359 23.65 -22.71 24.88
CA VAL A 359 22.49 -21.85 25.05
C VAL A 359 22.89 -20.65 25.92
N ALA A 360 22.63 -19.44 25.44
CA ALA A 360 22.92 -18.24 26.21
C ALA A 360 22.07 -18.24 27.50
N GLN A 361 22.68 -17.98 28.65
CA GLN A 361 21.92 -17.81 29.89
C GLN A 361 21.40 -16.37 29.99
N THR A 362 20.17 -16.21 30.47
CA THR A 362 19.53 -14.90 30.65
C THR A 362 18.88 -14.79 32.03
N LYS A 363 18.74 -13.57 32.53
CA LYS A 363 17.94 -13.26 33.74
C LYS A 363 16.48 -12.93 33.42
N VAL A 364 16.16 -12.75 32.14
CA VAL A 364 14.81 -12.51 31.67
C VAL A 364 14.04 -13.83 31.77
N THR A 365 12.83 -13.81 32.32
CA THR A 365 11.98 -15.01 32.42
C THR A 365 10.61 -14.76 31.85
N TYR A 366 9.89 -15.85 31.54
CA TYR A 366 8.56 -15.74 30.96
C TYR A 366 7.57 -15.00 31.88
N HIS A 367 7.45 -15.45 33.12
CA HIS A 367 6.49 -14.86 34.05
C HIS A 367 6.88 -13.45 34.50
N HIS A 368 8.17 -13.11 34.59
CA HIS A 368 8.57 -11.78 35.05
C HIS A 368 8.47 -10.70 33.95
N GLN A 369 9.06 -10.93 32.75
CA GLN A 369 9.04 -9.95 31.65
C GLN A 369 8.17 -10.37 30.47
N ILE A 370 8.39 -11.56 29.89
CA ILE A 370 7.90 -11.86 28.53
C ILE A 370 6.38 -11.90 28.46
N SER A 371 5.71 -12.47 29.46
CA SER A 371 4.25 -12.51 29.54
C SER A 371 3.62 -11.11 29.57
N ARG A 372 4.33 -10.11 30.12
CA ARG A 372 3.90 -8.70 30.11
C ARG A 372 4.01 -8.11 28.71
N ILE A 373 5.12 -8.37 28.02
CA ILE A 373 5.32 -7.96 26.62
C ILE A 373 4.26 -8.60 25.73
N MET A 374 3.98 -9.91 25.89
CA MET A 374 2.95 -10.59 25.12
C MET A 374 1.57 -9.96 25.35
N GLN A 375 1.18 -9.72 26.61
CA GLN A 375 -0.10 -9.08 26.93
C GLN A 375 -0.21 -7.65 26.42
N ALA A 376 0.85 -6.86 26.52
CA ALA A 376 0.82 -5.44 26.15
C ALA A 376 0.87 -5.21 24.62
N ASN A 377 1.53 -6.09 23.87
CA ASN A 377 1.88 -5.82 22.47
C ASN A 377 1.42 -6.89 21.47
N CYS A 378 1.13 -8.12 21.90
CA CYS A 378 0.89 -9.25 21.00
C CYS A 378 -0.54 -9.82 21.10
N ILE A 379 -1.04 -10.03 22.32
CA ILE A 379 -2.23 -10.85 22.60
C ILE A 379 -3.53 -10.22 22.09
N GLU A 380 -3.60 -8.90 21.88
CA GLU A 380 -4.77 -8.27 21.26
C GLU A 380 -5.11 -8.92 19.90
N CYS A 381 -4.08 -9.16 19.09
CA CYS A 381 -4.19 -9.85 17.81
C CYS A 381 -3.94 -11.36 17.92
N HIS A 382 -3.00 -11.79 18.77
CA HIS A 382 -2.57 -13.19 18.93
C HIS A 382 -3.24 -13.88 20.13
N ARG A 383 -4.57 -13.83 20.15
CA ARG A 383 -5.42 -14.62 21.04
C ARG A 383 -6.31 -15.52 20.22
N LYS A 384 -6.89 -16.54 20.86
CA LYS A 384 -7.82 -17.44 20.20
C LYS A 384 -8.94 -16.68 19.48
N ASP A 385 -9.25 -17.12 18.26
CA ASP A 385 -10.32 -16.59 17.39
C ASP A 385 -10.19 -15.11 17.00
N SER A 386 -9.01 -14.50 17.17
CA SER A 386 -8.67 -13.14 16.72
C SER A 386 -7.99 -13.14 15.34
N VAL A 387 -7.47 -11.99 14.90
CA VAL A 387 -6.87 -11.80 13.56
C VAL A 387 -5.50 -12.48 13.40
N GLY A 388 -4.81 -12.78 14.50
CA GLY A 388 -3.53 -13.48 14.49
C GLY A 388 -3.69 -14.96 14.10
N PRO A 389 -2.75 -15.54 13.35
CA PRO A 389 -2.87 -16.92 12.86
C PRO A 389 -2.72 -17.99 13.95
N PHE A 390 -2.17 -17.64 15.11
CA PHE A 390 -1.96 -18.51 16.26
C PHE A 390 -2.01 -17.70 17.57
N SER A 391 -2.29 -18.40 18.67
CA SER A 391 -2.29 -17.86 20.04
C SER A 391 -0.87 -17.54 20.51
N LEU A 392 -0.74 -16.56 21.40
CA LEU A 392 0.46 -16.23 22.19
C LEU A 392 0.10 -15.99 23.67
N GLU A 393 -1.00 -16.58 24.14
CA GLU A 393 -1.56 -16.36 25.49
C GLU A 393 -0.80 -17.15 26.57
N THR A 394 -0.12 -18.24 26.19
CA THR A 394 0.56 -19.15 27.10
C THR A 394 2.07 -19.25 26.84
N TYR A 395 2.81 -19.82 27.79
CA TYR A 395 4.24 -20.06 27.62
C TYR A 395 4.47 -21.00 26.43
N GLU A 396 3.70 -22.08 26.35
CA GLU A 396 3.74 -23.08 25.31
C GLU A 396 3.55 -22.46 23.93
N ASP A 397 2.52 -21.62 23.78
CA ASP A 397 2.26 -20.87 22.55
C ASP A 397 3.48 -20.06 22.08
N VAL A 398 4.15 -19.36 23.01
CA VAL A 398 5.32 -18.53 22.70
C VAL A 398 6.54 -19.38 22.33
N ILE A 399 6.74 -20.51 23.00
CA ILE A 399 7.85 -21.43 22.69
C ILE A 399 7.66 -22.07 21.31
N GLU A 400 6.46 -22.53 21.00
CA GLU A 400 6.14 -23.16 19.72
C GLU A 400 6.34 -22.21 18.53
N ASN A 401 6.05 -20.92 18.75
CA ASN A 401 6.18 -19.89 17.72
C ASN A 401 7.48 -19.08 17.82
N ALA A 402 8.42 -19.47 18.68
CA ALA A 402 9.62 -18.69 19.01
C ALA A 402 10.45 -18.27 17.79
N GLY A 403 10.63 -19.17 16.82
CA GLY A 403 11.35 -18.88 15.58
C GLY A 403 10.67 -17.79 14.75
N MET A 404 9.34 -17.82 14.68
CA MET A 404 8.54 -16.86 13.93
C MET A 404 8.44 -15.51 14.65
N ILE A 405 8.27 -15.51 15.98
CA ILE A 405 8.30 -14.30 16.80
C ILE A 405 9.64 -13.59 16.62
N ARG A 406 10.75 -14.32 16.79
CA ARG A 406 12.11 -13.78 16.61
C ARG A 406 12.26 -13.13 15.24
N LYS A 407 11.93 -13.88 14.17
CA LYS A 407 12.02 -13.40 12.78
C LYS A 407 11.23 -12.11 12.54
N GLN A 408 9.98 -12.03 13.02
CA GLN A 408 9.14 -10.86 12.77
C GLN A 408 9.50 -9.64 13.62
N VAL A 409 9.97 -9.86 14.86
CA VAL A 409 10.44 -8.79 15.75
C VAL A 409 11.80 -8.24 15.29
N GLU A 410 12.71 -9.08 14.82
CA GLU A 410 14.00 -8.66 14.24
C GLU A 410 13.79 -7.74 13.04
N ARG A 411 12.96 -8.16 12.07
CA ARG A 411 12.56 -7.38 10.88
C ARG A 411 11.75 -6.12 11.21
N GLY A 412 11.23 -6.00 12.43
CA GLY A 412 10.36 -4.91 12.86
C GLY A 412 9.04 -4.88 12.08
N VAL A 413 8.52 -6.06 11.73
CA VAL A 413 7.18 -6.24 11.15
C VAL A 413 6.14 -6.40 12.27
N MET A 414 6.54 -6.99 13.40
CA MET A 414 5.68 -7.21 14.56
C MET A 414 6.25 -6.55 15.82
N PRO A 415 5.39 -5.94 16.66
CA PRO A 415 4.01 -5.54 16.35
C PRO A 415 3.95 -4.61 15.13
N PRO A 416 2.84 -4.61 14.36
CA PRO A 416 2.74 -3.83 13.14
C PRO A 416 2.60 -2.36 13.49
N TRP A 417 3.72 -1.64 13.52
CA TRP A 417 3.78 -0.20 13.71
C TRP A 417 4.85 0.40 12.80
N PHE A 418 4.40 1.18 11.81
CA PHE A 418 5.27 1.64 10.73
C PHE A 418 5.46 3.14 10.70
N ALA A 419 4.90 3.88 11.66
CA ALA A 419 5.25 5.29 11.84
C ALA A 419 6.73 5.42 12.24
N ALA A 420 7.39 6.44 11.72
CA ALA A 420 8.75 6.79 12.12
C ALA A 420 8.79 7.04 13.63
N ALA A 421 9.85 6.53 14.28
CA ALA A 421 10.07 6.76 15.70
C ALA A 421 10.19 8.26 15.99
N PRO A 422 9.70 8.73 17.15
CA PRO A 422 9.92 10.11 17.55
C PRO A 422 11.43 10.37 17.72
N PRO A 423 11.88 11.64 17.58
CA PRO A 423 13.26 12.00 17.89
C PRO A 423 13.66 11.55 19.30
N GLU A 424 14.93 11.20 19.49
CA GLU A 424 15.42 10.71 20.77
C GLU A 424 15.09 11.69 21.92
N GLY A 425 14.52 11.14 23.00
CA GLY A 425 14.07 11.91 24.16
C GLY A 425 12.69 12.57 24.04
N GLN A 426 11.99 12.43 22.90
CA GLN A 426 10.61 12.88 22.76
C GLN A 426 9.62 11.73 22.99
N ALA A 427 8.52 12.04 23.66
CA ALA A 427 7.42 11.10 23.82
C ALA A 427 6.70 10.87 22.48
N THR A 428 6.10 9.68 22.33
CA THR A 428 5.22 9.40 21.20
C THR A 428 4.04 10.37 21.19
N LEU A 429 3.61 10.78 19.99
CA LEU A 429 2.41 11.60 19.82
C LEU A 429 1.15 10.73 19.79
N TRP A 430 1.32 9.42 19.63
CA TRP A 430 0.26 8.47 19.32
C TRP A 430 -0.28 7.82 20.59
N SER A 431 -1.61 7.78 20.75
CA SER A 431 -2.24 7.09 21.88
C SER A 431 -2.30 5.58 21.70
N ASN A 432 -2.20 5.11 20.46
CA ASN A 432 -2.31 3.70 20.08
C ASN A 432 -0.98 3.14 19.53
N ASP A 433 0.16 3.72 19.93
CA ASP A 433 1.49 3.21 19.59
C ASP A 433 1.67 1.80 20.18
N CYS A 434 1.65 0.78 19.32
CA CYS A 434 1.82 -0.62 19.73
C CYS A 434 3.27 -1.11 19.58
N SER A 435 4.21 -0.24 19.19
CA SER A 435 5.60 -0.62 18.98
C SER A 435 6.27 -1.11 20.27
N LEU A 436 7.27 -1.98 20.12
CA LEU A 436 8.07 -2.45 21.25
C LEU A 436 9.07 -1.38 21.68
N ALA A 437 9.10 -1.09 22.99
CA ALA A 437 10.19 -0.31 23.56
C ALA A 437 11.53 -1.02 23.31
N LYS A 438 12.62 -0.23 23.23
CA LYS A 438 13.97 -0.77 22.97
C LYS A 438 14.38 -1.85 23.99
N GLN A 439 14.01 -1.67 25.26
CA GLN A 439 14.25 -2.65 26.30
C GLN A 439 13.43 -3.92 26.09
N ASP A 440 12.12 -3.81 25.89
CA ASP A 440 11.24 -4.96 25.68
C ASP A 440 11.63 -5.79 24.45
N LYS A 441 11.99 -5.11 23.35
CA LYS A 441 12.54 -5.80 22.16
C LYS A 441 13.83 -6.55 22.51
N GLY A 442 14.73 -5.93 23.29
CA GLY A 442 15.96 -6.55 23.75
C GLY A 442 15.73 -7.77 24.64
N ASP A 443 14.86 -7.64 25.64
CA ASP A 443 14.52 -8.71 26.59
C ASP A 443 13.85 -9.90 25.87
N LEU A 444 12.91 -9.62 24.96
CA LEU A 444 12.24 -10.64 24.17
C LEU A 444 13.23 -11.42 23.29
N LEU A 445 14.08 -10.72 22.52
CA LEU A 445 15.05 -11.38 21.65
C LEU A 445 16.12 -12.15 22.44
N ALA A 446 16.58 -11.60 23.56
CA ALA A 446 17.52 -12.28 24.44
C ALA A 446 16.94 -13.57 25.03
N TRP A 447 15.69 -13.53 25.48
CA TRP A 447 14.99 -14.71 26.00
C TRP A 447 14.69 -15.75 24.89
N LEU A 448 14.28 -15.32 23.70
CA LEU A 448 14.05 -16.23 22.57
C LEU A 448 15.33 -16.96 22.13
N ALA A 449 16.51 -16.34 22.31
CA ALA A 449 17.81 -16.91 22.02
C ALA A 449 18.41 -17.75 23.18
N SER A 450 17.76 -17.76 24.36
CA SER A 450 18.21 -18.49 25.55
C SER A 450 17.55 -19.86 25.68
N ASP A 451 17.68 -20.47 26.87
CA ASP A 451 16.96 -21.66 27.33
C ASP A 451 15.49 -21.38 27.66
N ARG A 452 15.03 -20.14 27.43
CA ARG A 452 13.67 -19.66 27.61
C ARG A 452 13.11 -19.99 29.00
N PRO A 453 13.78 -19.53 30.07
CA PRO A 453 13.39 -19.91 31.43
C PRO A 453 11.98 -19.38 31.73
N MET A 454 11.16 -20.25 32.34
CA MET A 454 9.76 -19.93 32.68
C MET A 454 9.67 -18.88 33.81
N GLY A 455 10.55 -18.94 34.81
CA GLY A 455 10.51 -18.07 35.99
C GLY A 455 9.46 -18.48 37.01
N ASP A 456 9.24 -17.64 38.03
CA ASP A 456 8.24 -17.86 39.07
C ASP A 456 6.86 -17.39 38.60
N VAL A 457 5.86 -18.27 38.68
CA VAL A 457 4.46 -17.95 38.33
C VAL A 457 3.88 -16.80 39.15
N ALA A 458 4.39 -16.56 40.36
CA ALA A 458 3.99 -15.43 41.21
C ALA A 458 4.35 -14.06 40.61
N ASP A 459 5.34 -14.01 39.71
CA ASP A 459 5.76 -12.77 39.04
C ASP A 459 4.86 -12.41 37.83
N ALA A 460 3.96 -13.31 37.43
CA ALA A 460 3.11 -13.13 36.24
C ALA A 460 2.17 -11.91 36.38
N PRO A 461 1.91 -11.16 35.29
CA PRO A 461 0.85 -10.16 35.29
C PRO A 461 -0.53 -10.80 35.50
N ALA A 462 -1.48 -10.00 35.98
CA ALA A 462 -2.88 -10.38 35.90
C ALA A 462 -3.26 -10.61 34.43
N LYS A 463 -3.95 -11.72 34.16
CA LYS A 463 -4.38 -12.07 32.81
C LYS A 463 -5.39 -11.06 32.29
N LEU A 464 -5.23 -10.64 31.04
CA LEU A 464 -6.25 -9.86 30.34
C LEU A 464 -7.48 -10.74 30.09
N VAL A 465 -8.66 -10.13 30.16
CA VAL A 465 -9.92 -10.79 29.85
C VAL A 465 -10.53 -10.06 28.66
N PHE A 466 -10.82 -10.83 27.61
CA PHE A 466 -11.46 -10.32 26.40
C PHE A 466 -12.92 -10.79 26.38
N PRO A 467 -13.88 -9.93 26.00
CA PRO A 467 -15.24 -10.37 25.72
C PRO A 467 -15.26 -11.44 24.62
N GLU A 468 -16.17 -12.42 24.74
CA GLU A 468 -16.36 -13.49 23.73
C GLU A 468 -16.82 -12.92 22.37
N MET A 469 -17.54 -11.80 22.38
CA MET A 469 -17.98 -11.09 21.18
C MET A 469 -17.53 -9.62 21.23
N TRP A 470 -18.49 -8.69 21.09
CA TRP A 470 -18.28 -7.25 20.99
C TRP A 470 -17.29 -6.73 22.04
N GLN A 471 -16.14 -6.25 21.58
CA GLN A 471 -15.08 -5.69 22.41
C GLN A 471 -15.54 -4.42 23.14
N LEU A 472 -16.48 -3.68 22.55
CA LEU A 472 -17.06 -2.47 23.12
C LEU A 472 -18.26 -2.75 24.06
N GLY A 473 -18.56 -4.02 24.33
CA GLY A 473 -19.77 -4.45 25.02
C GLY A 473 -20.97 -4.60 24.07
N GLU A 474 -22.14 -4.96 24.60
CA GLU A 474 -23.33 -5.16 23.76
C GLU A 474 -23.74 -3.87 23.03
N PRO A 475 -23.90 -3.90 21.68
CA PRO A 475 -24.27 -2.73 20.91
C PRO A 475 -25.76 -2.40 21.05
N ASP A 476 -26.09 -1.11 20.96
CA ASP A 476 -27.48 -0.63 20.98
C ASP A 476 -28.25 -0.99 19.70
N ALA A 477 -27.53 -1.18 18.59
CA ALA A 477 -28.08 -1.65 17.33
C ALA A 477 -27.04 -2.43 16.50
N VAL A 478 -27.51 -3.36 15.68
CA VAL A 478 -26.66 -4.15 14.78
C VAL A 478 -27.13 -4.00 13.34
N ILE A 479 -26.21 -3.62 12.45
CA ILE A 479 -26.40 -3.61 11.01
C ILE A 479 -25.71 -4.85 10.44
N GLN A 480 -26.47 -5.78 9.87
CA GLN A 480 -25.94 -7.01 9.29
C GLN A 480 -26.04 -7.01 7.77
N LEU A 481 -25.05 -7.57 7.10
CA LEU A 481 -25.13 -7.79 5.66
C LEU A 481 -26.39 -8.61 5.28
N PRO A 482 -27.05 -8.29 4.16
CA PRO A 482 -28.33 -8.91 3.81
C PRO A 482 -28.18 -10.39 3.43
N ARG A 483 -26.98 -10.81 2.99
CA ARG A 483 -26.66 -12.19 2.60
C ARG A 483 -25.20 -12.50 2.91
N ALA A 484 -24.88 -13.78 3.01
CA ALA A 484 -23.51 -14.24 3.02
C ALA A 484 -22.87 -14.11 1.62
N VAL A 485 -21.55 -13.93 1.60
CA VAL A 485 -20.72 -13.93 0.40
C VAL A 485 -19.89 -15.20 0.38
N ASP A 486 -19.92 -15.92 -0.75
CA ASP A 486 -19.06 -17.08 -0.96
C ASP A 486 -17.63 -16.63 -1.29
N ILE A 487 -16.66 -17.10 -0.51
CA ILE A 487 -15.25 -16.80 -0.66
C ILE A 487 -14.54 -18.03 -1.23
N LYS A 488 -13.76 -17.81 -2.29
CA LYS A 488 -12.95 -18.86 -2.93
C LYS A 488 -11.81 -19.32 -2.01
N ALA A 489 -11.30 -20.52 -2.26
CA ALA A 489 -10.10 -21.02 -1.58
C ALA A 489 -8.81 -20.34 -2.06
N GLU A 490 -8.71 -20.03 -3.36
CA GLU A 490 -7.49 -19.55 -4.04
C GLU A 490 -7.75 -18.31 -4.90
N GLY A 491 -6.67 -17.61 -5.27
CA GLY A 491 -6.68 -16.48 -6.19
C GLY A 491 -7.13 -15.17 -5.53
N THR A 492 -7.81 -14.32 -6.30
CA THR A 492 -8.31 -13.02 -5.84
C THR A 492 -9.84 -12.97 -5.85
N MET A 493 -10.38 -12.04 -5.04
CA MET A 493 -11.81 -11.72 -5.01
C MET A 493 -12.01 -10.29 -5.49
N PRO A 494 -12.97 -10.02 -6.39
CA PRO A 494 -13.35 -8.64 -6.68
C PRO A 494 -13.97 -8.01 -5.43
N TYR A 495 -13.79 -6.71 -5.28
CA TYR A 495 -14.46 -5.92 -4.25
C TYR A 495 -15.96 -6.20 -4.22
N GLN A 496 -16.49 -6.40 -3.02
CA GLN A 496 -17.92 -6.61 -2.80
C GLN A 496 -18.55 -5.31 -2.33
N PHE A 497 -19.65 -4.94 -3.00
CA PHE A 497 -20.43 -3.76 -2.65
C PHE A 497 -21.82 -4.19 -2.21
N LEU A 498 -22.08 -4.08 -0.91
CA LEU A 498 -23.36 -4.47 -0.31
C LEU A 498 -23.97 -3.27 0.40
N THR A 499 -25.29 -3.25 0.51
CA THR A 499 -26.03 -2.13 1.11
C THR A 499 -27.11 -2.65 2.04
N VAL A 500 -27.30 -1.95 3.16
CA VAL A 500 -28.33 -2.25 4.17
C VAL A 500 -29.10 -0.97 4.44
N SER A 501 -30.41 -0.97 4.20
CA SER A 501 -31.28 0.13 4.61
C SER A 501 -31.66 -0.03 6.07
N THR A 502 -31.59 1.08 6.81
CA THR A 502 -31.99 1.15 8.21
C THR A 502 -33.44 1.65 8.33
N ASP A 503 -34.08 1.36 9.45
CA ASP A 503 -35.45 1.75 9.78
C ASP A 503 -35.53 2.74 10.95
N PHE A 504 -34.39 3.34 11.34
CA PHE A 504 -34.34 4.34 12.41
C PHE A 504 -35.31 5.50 12.12
N PRO A 505 -36.26 5.81 13.01
CA PRO A 505 -37.27 6.84 12.78
C PRO A 505 -36.72 8.26 12.88
N GLU A 506 -35.59 8.43 13.57
CA GLU A 506 -34.91 9.70 13.82
C GLU A 506 -33.40 9.54 13.66
N ASP A 507 -32.71 10.68 13.51
CA ASP A 507 -31.24 10.69 13.45
C ASP A 507 -30.66 10.13 14.75
N ARG A 508 -29.64 9.29 14.64
CA ARG A 508 -28.89 8.75 15.77
C ARG A 508 -27.48 9.33 15.81
N TRP A 509 -26.98 9.57 17.02
CA TRP A 509 -25.59 9.93 17.26
C TRP A 509 -24.84 8.70 17.72
N VAL A 510 -23.85 8.27 16.95
CA VAL A 510 -23.06 7.08 17.22
C VAL A 510 -21.73 7.50 17.87
N GLN A 511 -21.51 7.09 19.11
CA GLN A 511 -20.27 7.32 19.86
C GLN A 511 -19.23 6.22 19.60
N GLY A 512 -19.65 5.04 19.18
CA GLY A 512 -18.71 3.98 18.82
C GLY A 512 -19.31 2.97 17.85
N TYR A 513 -18.43 2.30 17.13
CA TYR A 513 -18.80 1.22 16.23
C TYR A 513 -17.81 0.06 16.34
N GLU A 514 -18.27 -1.14 16.05
CA GLU A 514 -17.44 -2.33 15.93
C GLU A 514 -17.88 -3.15 14.72
N ILE A 515 -16.94 -3.53 13.86
CA ILE A 515 -17.20 -4.39 12.71
C ILE A 515 -16.70 -5.79 13.05
N LEU A 516 -17.63 -6.75 13.03
CA LEU A 516 -17.41 -8.14 13.42
C LEU A 516 -17.68 -9.07 12.24
N PRO A 517 -16.64 -9.50 11.51
CA PRO A 517 -16.73 -10.58 10.53
C PRO A 517 -17.20 -11.89 11.16
N THR A 518 -17.90 -12.72 10.38
CA THR A 518 -18.15 -14.12 10.80
C THR A 518 -16.88 -14.96 10.67
N ASN A 519 -15.97 -14.57 9.76
CA ASN A 519 -14.66 -15.17 9.58
C ASN A 519 -13.63 -14.07 9.32
N ALA A 520 -12.88 -13.66 10.35
CA ALA A 520 -11.90 -12.59 10.24
C ALA A 520 -10.73 -12.94 9.29
N GLY A 521 -10.41 -14.24 9.15
CA GLY A 521 -9.29 -14.71 8.34
C GLY A 521 -9.45 -14.55 6.82
N VAL A 522 -10.60 -14.06 6.34
CA VAL A 522 -10.84 -13.74 4.92
C VAL A 522 -11.20 -12.29 4.65
N VAL A 523 -11.36 -11.45 5.68
CA VAL A 523 -11.69 -10.02 5.52
C VAL A 523 -10.42 -9.19 5.65
N HIS A 524 -9.99 -8.55 4.57
CA HIS A 524 -8.81 -7.69 4.62
C HIS A 524 -9.17 -6.24 4.97
N HIS A 525 -10.23 -5.66 4.40
CA HIS A 525 -10.74 -4.39 4.90
C HIS A 525 -12.21 -4.17 4.55
N VAL A 526 -12.86 -3.30 5.32
CA VAL A 526 -14.23 -2.85 5.10
C VAL A 526 -14.24 -1.33 5.17
N ILE A 527 -14.78 -0.69 4.14
CA ILE A 527 -15.08 0.74 4.14
C ILE A 527 -16.59 0.92 4.17
N VAL A 528 -17.07 1.66 5.15
CA VAL A 528 -18.49 1.93 5.36
C VAL A 528 -18.79 3.37 5.02
N GLN A 529 -19.81 3.59 4.20
CA GLN A 529 -20.40 4.90 3.97
C GLN A 529 -21.87 4.90 4.37
N VAL A 530 -22.38 6.09 4.71
CA VAL A 530 -23.76 6.30 5.13
C VAL A 530 -24.42 7.29 4.18
N HIS A 531 -25.54 6.88 3.60
CA HIS A 531 -26.26 7.62 2.59
C HIS A 531 -27.64 8.01 3.11
N LYS A 532 -28.04 9.28 2.95
CA LYS A 532 -29.39 9.71 3.33
C LYS A 532 -30.46 8.91 2.59
N LYS A 533 -31.64 8.76 3.21
CA LYS A 533 -32.79 8.10 2.60
C LYS A 533 -33.08 8.67 1.21
N GLY A 534 -33.14 7.80 0.20
CA GLY A 534 -33.40 8.18 -1.20
C GLY A 534 -32.19 8.68 -2.00
N ALA A 535 -30.98 8.66 -1.43
CA ALA A 535 -29.77 9.00 -2.17
C ALA A 535 -29.50 8.01 -3.33
N LYS A 536 -28.93 8.52 -4.44
CA LYS A 536 -28.53 7.71 -5.59
C LYS A 536 -27.17 7.05 -5.33
N LEU A 537 -27.19 5.77 -5.00
CA LEU A 537 -25.99 5.00 -4.65
C LEU A 537 -25.05 4.67 -5.83
N ARG A 538 -25.32 5.18 -7.03
CA ARG A 538 -24.49 4.96 -8.23
C ARG A 538 -23.37 5.99 -8.37
N ASP A 539 -23.43 7.08 -7.61
CA ASP A 539 -22.47 8.20 -7.68
C ASP A 539 -21.38 8.09 -6.59
N ARG A 540 -21.10 6.88 -6.07
CA ARG A 540 -20.05 6.66 -5.06
C ARG A 540 -18.71 7.01 -5.69
N GLY A 541 -17.88 7.84 -5.06
CA GLY A 541 -16.56 8.23 -5.53
C GLY A 541 -15.51 7.11 -5.60
N GLU A 542 -15.92 5.85 -5.72
CA GLU A 542 -15.03 4.71 -5.99
C GLU A 542 -13.86 4.55 -5.00
N GLY A 543 -14.06 4.98 -3.75
CA GLY A 543 -13.03 4.97 -2.69
C GLY A 543 -12.31 6.30 -2.50
N SER A 544 -12.53 7.31 -3.35
CA SER A 544 -11.88 8.64 -3.24
C SER A 544 -12.53 9.60 -2.23
N GLU A 545 -13.54 9.15 -1.50
CA GLU A 545 -14.28 9.92 -0.50
C GLU A 545 -13.86 9.53 0.91
N GLY A 546 -14.18 10.37 1.90
CA GLY A 546 -14.09 9.96 3.29
C GLY A 546 -15.00 8.77 3.62
N TYR A 547 -14.72 8.08 4.72
CA TYR A 547 -15.51 6.96 5.21
C TYR A 547 -16.23 7.30 6.53
N TRP A 548 -17.34 6.61 6.79
CA TRP A 548 -18.07 6.74 8.05
C TRP A 548 -17.47 5.82 9.13
N ALA A 549 -17.22 4.56 8.78
CA ALA A 549 -16.51 3.57 9.59
C ALA A 549 -15.57 2.75 8.72
N ALA A 550 -14.53 2.16 9.32
CA ALA A 550 -13.58 1.29 8.65
C ALA A 550 -13.20 0.10 9.53
N TYR A 551 -12.87 -1.02 8.87
CA TYR A 551 -12.24 -2.20 9.45
C TYR A 551 -10.96 -2.49 8.68
N VAL A 552 -9.86 -2.72 9.40
CA VAL A 552 -8.60 -3.26 8.88
C VAL A 552 -8.02 -4.22 9.94
N PRO A 553 -7.17 -5.20 9.58
CA PRO A 553 -6.43 -6.00 10.55
C PRO A 553 -5.76 -5.11 11.60
N GLY A 554 -5.99 -5.42 12.88
CA GLY A 554 -5.51 -4.62 14.01
C GLY A 554 -6.37 -3.41 14.40
N ASN A 555 -7.42 -3.08 13.64
CA ASN A 555 -8.37 -2.02 14.00
C ASN A 555 -9.80 -2.37 13.53
N SER A 556 -10.54 -3.05 14.42
CA SER A 556 -11.90 -3.54 14.15
C SER A 556 -13.02 -2.64 14.67
N ASN A 557 -12.68 -1.72 15.57
CA ASN A 557 -13.64 -0.92 16.31
C ASN A 557 -13.08 0.46 16.63
N HIS A 558 -13.95 1.39 16.94
CA HIS A 558 -13.55 2.67 17.51
C HIS A 558 -14.63 3.23 18.43
N PHE A 559 -14.21 3.83 19.54
CA PHE A 559 -15.10 4.45 20.52
C PHE A 559 -14.57 5.83 20.90
N TRP A 560 -15.30 6.88 20.53
CA TRP A 560 -14.89 8.25 20.80
C TRP A 560 -15.16 8.64 22.28
N PRO A 561 -14.41 9.61 22.83
CA PRO A 561 -14.67 10.16 24.16
C PRO A 561 -16.08 10.74 24.30
N GLU A 562 -16.57 10.86 25.54
CA GLU A 562 -17.90 11.39 25.80
C GLU A 562 -18.11 12.79 25.19
N GLY A 563 -19.22 12.92 24.45
CA GLY A 563 -19.58 14.14 23.73
C GLY A 563 -19.06 14.21 22.29
N TYR A 564 -18.36 13.19 21.80
CA TYR A 564 -18.01 13.04 20.39
C TYR A 564 -18.88 11.98 19.75
N ALA A 565 -19.40 12.24 18.55
CA ALA A 565 -20.18 11.25 17.81
C ALA A 565 -20.16 11.50 16.30
N LYS A 566 -20.39 10.44 15.52
CA LYS A 566 -20.77 10.55 14.11
C LYS A 566 -22.29 10.51 13.98
N LYS A 567 -22.82 11.26 13.00
CA LYS A 567 -24.25 11.27 12.69
C LYS A 567 -24.63 10.03 11.87
N LEU A 568 -25.73 9.38 12.22
CA LEU A 568 -26.38 8.34 11.42
C LEU A 568 -27.81 8.84 11.09
N PRO A 569 -28.09 9.25 9.83
CA PRO A 569 -29.39 9.81 9.50
C PRO A 569 -30.55 8.81 9.62
N ALA A 570 -31.75 9.32 9.92
CA ALA A 570 -32.98 8.54 9.94
C ALA A 570 -33.21 7.82 8.59
N GLY A 571 -33.58 6.53 8.66
CA GLY A 571 -33.84 5.69 7.49
C GLY A 571 -32.72 5.66 6.44
N CYS A 572 -31.47 5.87 6.84
CA CYS A 572 -30.32 5.89 5.94
C CYS A 572 -30.05 4.50 5.32
N THR A 573 -29.32 4.50 4.21
CA THR A 573 -28.71 3.30 3.65
C THR A 573 -27.23 3.28 3.97
N VAL A 574 -26.77 2.21 4.60
CA VAL A 574 -25.36 1.95 4.88
C VAL A 574 -24.78 1.11 3.77
N SER A 575 -23.70 1.55 3.15
CA SER A 575 -23.00 0.80 2.11
C SER A 575 -21.66 0.29 2.61
N PHE A 576 -21.36 -0.96 2.30
CA PHE A 576 -20.13 -1.66 2.63
C PHE A 576 -19.36 -1.93 1.34
N GLN A 577 -18.13 -1.44 1.26
CA GLN A 577 -17.12 -1.85 0.30
C GLN A 577 -16.17 -2.81 1.03
N ILE A 578 -16.10 -4.06 0.58
CA ILE A 578 -15.38 -5.11 1.30
C ILE A 578 -14.34 -5.73 0.37
N HIS A 579 -13.11 -5.81 0.87
CA HIS A 579 -12.03 -6.55 0.23
C HIS A 579 -11.82 -7.87 0.98
N TYR A 580 -12.11 -8.98 0.29
CA TYR A 580 -11.87 -10.33 0.80
C TYR A 580 -10.58 -10.92 0.24
N THR A 581 -9.82 -11.62 1.06
CA THR A 581 -8.59 -12.32 0.65
C THR A 581 -8.74 -13.83 0.90
N PRO A 582 -8.75 -14.66 -0.16
CA PRO A 582 -8.71 -16.12 -0.01
C PRO A 582 -7.53 -16.58 0.85
N ASN A 583 -7.76 -17.60 1.69
CA ASN A 583 -6.78 -18.08 2.66
C ASN A 583 -6.50 -19.59 2.56
N GLY A 584 -6.82 -20.22 1.43
CA GLY A 584 -6.65 -21.66 1.20
C GLY A 584 -7.93 -22.47 1.41
N LYS A 585 -8.97 -21.91 2.03
CA LYS A 585 -10.24 -22.61 2.29
C LYS A 585 -11.45 -21.84 1.76
N ALA A 586 -12.27 -22.51 0.97
CA ALA A 586 -13.56 -21.96 0.57
C ALA A 586 -14.47 -21.81 1.80
N THR A 587 -15.07 -20.64 1.97
CA THR A 587 -15.88 -20.30 3.15
C THR A 587 -16.99 -19.32 2.79
N GLN A 588 -17.84 -19.00 3.77
CA GLN A 588 -18.86 -17.97 3.65
C GLN A 588 -18.60 -16.91 4.70
N GLU A 589 -18.79 -15.65 4.31
CA GLU A 589 -18.64 -14.51 5.21
C GLU A 589 -19.92 -13.68 5.23
N ARG A 590 -20.33 -13.25 6.43
CA ARG A 590 -21.48 -12.38 6.63
C ARG A 590 -21.24 -11.45 7.82
N LEU A 591 -20.50 -10.38 7.60
CA LEU A 591 -20.15 -9.46 8.68
C LEU A 591 -21.35 -8.72 9.26
N ARG A 592 -21.16 -8.25 10.49
CA ARG A 592 -22.08 -7.39 11.24
C ARG A 592 -21.35 -6.15 11.73
N MET A 593 -22.06 -5.05 11.88
CA MET A 593 -21.57 -3.82 12.48
C MET A 593 -22.43 -3.46 13.68
N GLY A 594 -21.84 -3.47 14.88
CA GLY A 594 -22.45 -3.01 16.12
C GLY A 594 -22.31 -1.49 16.26
N LEU A 595 -23.35 -0.84 16.77
CA LEU A 595 -23.43 0.59 16.98
C LEU A 595 -23.67 0.89 18.46
N HIS A 596 -22.88 1.80 19.02
CA HIS A 596 -23.08 2.35 20.36
C HIS A 596 -23.51 3.81 20.24
N PHE A 597 -24.71 4.11 20.72
CA PHE A 597 -25.29 5.44 20.64
C PHE A 597 -24.81 6.34 21.79
N ALA A 598 -24.60 7.61 21.49
CA ALA A 598 -24.33 8.61 22.50
C ALA A 598 -25.56 8.78 23.41
N LYS A 599 -25.35 8.76 24.74
CA LYS A 599 -26.43 8.91 25.73
C LYS A 599 -27.04 10.32 25.74
N THR A 600 -26.28 11.31 25.28
CA THR A 600 -26.67 12.71 25.18
C THR A 600 -26.29 13.26 23.81
N ALA A 601 -26.86 14.41 23.44
CA ALA A 601 -26.45 15.10 22.22
C ALA A 601 -24.93 15.38 22.26
N PRO A 602 -24.20 15.15 21.15
CA PRO A 602 -22.76 15.36 21.14
C PRO A 602 -22.44 16.84 21.29
N ARG A 603 -21.28 17.13 21.88
CA ARG A 603 -20.64 18.44 21.85
C ARG A 603 -19.85 18.65 20.56
N TYR A 604 -19.37 17.55 19.97
CA TYR A 604 -18.53 17.56 18.78
C TYR A 604 -18.97 16.48 17.80
N VAL A 605 -19.12 16.87 16.54
CA VAL A 605 -19.40 15.94 15.44
C VAL A 605 -18.08 15.52 14.82
N VAL A 606 -17.85 14.21 14.72
CA VAL A 606 -16.67 13.64 14.09
C VAL A 606 -16.91 13.44 12.59
N HIS A 607 -15.89 13.71 11.79
CA HIS A 607 -15.89 13.59 10.34
C HIS A 607 -14.59 12.94 9.87
N THR A 608 -14.62 12.30 8.71
CA THR A 608 -13.43 11.78 8.04
C THR A 608 -13.34 12.41 6.66
N ALA A 609 -12.25 13.11 6.39
CA ALA A 609 -11.93 13.66 5.08
C ALA A 609 -10.88 12.80 4.37
N ALA A 610 -10.81 12.92 3.05
CA ALA A 610 -9.83 12.24 2.22
C ALA A 610 -9.08 13.28 1.36
N VAL A 611 -7.75 13.16 1.32
CA VAL A 611 -6.89 13.85 0.34
C VAL A 611 -6.46 12.80 -0.68
N THR A 612 -6.84 12.99 -1.93
CA THR A 612 -6.65 11.98 -2.98
C THR A 612 -5.88 12.52 -4.18
N GLN A 613 -5.11 11.63 -4.81
CA GLN A 613 -4.50 11.87 -6.11
C GLN A 613 -5.02 10.84 -7.11
N ASN A 614 -6.07 11.20 -7.85
CA ASN A 614 -6.70 10.29 -8.80
C ASN A 614 -5.97 10.21 -10.14
N ARG A 615 -5.03 11.13 -10.42
CA ARG A 615 -4.25 11.15 -11.68
C ARG A 615 -2.90 10.46 -11.49
N LEU A 616 -2.93 9.18 -11.17
CA LEU A 616 -1.73 8.36 -11.04
C LEU A 616 -1.21 7.89 -12.41
N ASN A 617 0.11 7.93 -12.56
CA ASN A 617 0.82 7.44 -13.73
C ASN A 617 2.20 6.91 -13.29
N ILE A 618 2.19 5.71 -12.71
CA ILE A 618 3.39 5.09 -12.15
C ILE A 618 4.08 4.31 -13.30
N PRO A 619 5.26 4.76 -13.78
CA PRO A 619 5.98 4.12 -14.87
C PRO A 619 6.41 2.67 -14.53
N PRO A 620 6.58 1.81 -15.54
CA PRO A 620 7.09 0.44 -15.37
C PRO A 620 8.54 0.44 -14.89
N GLY A 621 8.90 -0.53 -14.06
CA GLY A 621 10.29 -0.77 -13.63
C GLY A 621 10.84 0.16 -12.55
N GLU A 622 10.16 1.27 -12.22
CA GLU A 622 10.62 2.21 -11.19
C GLU A 622 10.42 1.67 -9.78
N SER A 623 11.48 1.65 -8.96
CA SER A 623 11.44 1.14 -7.58
C SER A 623 11.04 2.17 -6.52
N ASP A 624 11.06 3.45 -6.89
CA ASP A 624 10.94 4.60 -5.98
C ASP A 624 10.18 5.76 -6.64
N HIS A 625 9.03 5.47 -7.25
CA HIS A 625 8.23 6.50 -7.91
C HIS A 625 7.48 7.35 -6.88
N VAL A 626 7.85 8.63 -6.78
CA VAL A 626 7.26 9.57 -5.80
C VAL A 626 6.10 10.34 -6.41
N VAL A 627 4.97 10.37 -5.71
CA VAL A 627 3.79 11.17 -6.06
C VAL A 627 3.39 12.04 -4.88
N THR A 628 3.04 13.30 -5.16
CA THR A 628 2.59 14.25 -4.13
C THR A 628 1.22 14.84 -4.46
N LYS A 629 0.51 15.26 -3.40
CA LYS A 629 -0.73 16.02 -3.50
C LYS A 629 -0.81 17.02 -2.37
N VAL A 630 -1.07 18.28 -2.73
CA VAL A 630 -1.34 19.36 -1.77
C VAL A 630 -2.83 19.68 -1.77
N GLN A 631 -3.38 19.90 -0.58
CA GLN A 631 -4.77 20.25 -0.34
C GLN A 631 -4.87 21.35 0.71
N ASP A 632 -5.57 22.43 0.39
CA ASP A 632 -5.83 23.52 1.34
C ASP A 632 -6.83 23.10 2.41
N VAL A 633 -6.59 23.55 3.64
CA VAL A 633 -7.44 23.38 4.82
C VAL A 633 -8.50 24.50 4.81
N PRO A 634 -9.79 24.18 4.54
CA PRO A 634 -10.80 25.20 4.24
C PRO A 634 -11.36 25.91 5.47
N PHE A 635 -11.19 25.34 6.66
CA PHE A 635 -11.65 25.87 7.94
C PHE A 635 -10.75 25.36 9.07
N ASP A 636 -10.88 25.92 10.26
CA ASP A 636 -10.13 25.47 11.43
C ASP A 636 -10.49 24.03 11.78
N MET A 637 -9.50 23.14 11.76
CA MET A 637 -9.68 21.70 11.94
C MET A 637 -8.94 21.22 13.18
N HIS A 638 -9.60 20.39 13.98
CA HIS A 638 -8.96 19.63 15.06
C HIS A 638 -8.90 18.17 14.65
N VAL A 639 -7.72 17.74 14.21
CA VAL A 639 -7.46 16.40 13.68
C VAL A 639 -7.24 15.43 14.84
N LEU A 640 -7.95 14.31 14.79
CA LEU A 640 -7.90 13.21 15.75
C LEU A 640 -6.95 12.10 15.31
N ALA A 641 -6.96 11.76 14.02
CA ALA A 641 -6.23 10.62 13.51
C ALA A 641 -5.89 10.74 12.02
N TYR A 642 -4.91 9.96 11.58
CA TYR A 642 -4.53 9.77 10.18
C TYR A 642 -4.60 8.30 9.77
N VAL A 643 -4.90 8.05 8.49
CA VAL A 643 -4.78 6.73 7.84
C VAL A 643 -4.22 6.93 6.44
N ALA A 644 -3.20 6.15 6.09
CA ALA A 644 -2.67 6.09 4.72
C ALA A 644 -3.27 4.89 3.98
N HIS A 645 -3.56 5.06 2.69
CA HIS A 645 -4.05 3.98 1.84
C HIS A 645 -3.41 4.03 0.44
N MET A 646 -2.81 2.90 0.10
CA MET A 646 -2.23 2.50 -1.19
C MET A 646 -2.41 0.99 -1.36
N HIS A 647 -2.28 0.47 -2.57
CA HIS A 647 -2.29 -0.96 -2.88
C HIS A 647 -0.88 -1.57 -2.79
N VAL A 648 -0.66 -2.66 -3.52
CA VAL A 648 0.50 -3.56 -3.39
C VAL A 648 1.83 -2.96 -3.83
N ARG A 649 1.83 -1.77 -4.45
CA ARG A 649 3.06 -1.05 -4.82
C ARG A 649 3.41 0.05 -3.83
N GLY A 650 2.51 0.39 -2.92
CA GLY A 650 2.79 1.34 -1.84
C GLY A 650 4.01 0.92 -1.02
N LYS A 651 4.99 1.81 -0.93
CA LYS A 651 6.28 1.58 -0.23
C LYS A 651 6.44 2.50 0.98
N ALA A 652 6.01 3.75 0.85
CA ALA A 652 6.03 4.72 1.95
C ALA A 652 4.95 5.80 1.78
N PHE A 653 4.56 6.41 2.90
CA PHE A 653 3.56 7.48 2.90
C PHE A 653 3.88 8.53 3.96
N LYS A 654 3.69 9.81 3.63
CA LYS A 654 3.99 10.93 4.54
C LYS A 654 2.90 11.99 4.47
N PHE A 655 2.52 12.54 5.62
CA PHE A 655 1.68 13.71 5.78
C PHE A 655 2.51 14.86 6.32
N GLU A 656 2.40 16.01 5.66
CA GLU A 656 3.09 17.25 6.01
C GLU A 656 2.07 18.39 6.01
N VAL A 657 2.33 19.43 6.80
CA VAL A 657 1.55 20.67 6.75
C VAL A 657 2.45 21.87 6.55
N THR A 658 2.03 22.79 5.67
CA THR A 658 2.51 24.16 5.65
C THR A 658 1.46 25.04 6.33
N ARG A 659 1.77 25.60 7.49
CA ARG A 659 0.85 26.49 8.23
C ARG A 659 0.80 27.90 7.59
N PRO A 660 -0.24 28.70 7.87
CA PRO A 660 -0.22 30.13 7.57
C PRO A 660 1.04 30.77 8.14
N GLY A 661 1.81 31.46 7.29
CA GLY A 661 3.14 31.98 7.63
C GLY A 661 4.31 31.10 7.17
N GLY A 662 4.06 29.98 6.49
CA GLY A 662 5.07 29.21 5.77
C GLY A 662 5.82 28.16 6.60
N LYS A 663 5.51 28.00 7.89
CA LYS A 663 6.12 26.97 8.74
C LYS A 663 5.70 25.57 8.28
N GLN A 664 6.67 24.72 7.96
CA GLN A 664 6.44 23.33 7.58
C GLN A 664 6.66 22.39 8.77
N GLU A 665 5.78 21.40 8.92
CA GLU A 665 5.83 20.38 9.97
C GLU A 665 5.42 19.01 9.39
N VAL A 666 6.08 17.94 9.83
CA VAL A 666 5.66 16.57 9.53
C VAL A 666 4.57 16.16 10.52
N LEU A 667 3.47 15.63 10.02
CA LEU A 667 2.32 15.19 10.81
C LEU A 667 2.38 13.69 11.10
N LEU A 668 2.71 12.90 10.07
CA LEU A 668 2.89 11.46 10.11
C LEU A 668 3.89 11.06 9.03
N ASP A 669 4.88 10.24 9.36
CA ASP A 669 5.82 9.65 8.41
C ASP A 669 5.77 8.14 8.54
N ILE A 670 5.44 7.44 7.45
CA ILE A 670 5.37 5.98 7.35
C ILE A 670 6.44 5.54 6.35
N PRO A 671 7.69 5.34 6.79
CA PRO A 671 8.80 5.00 5.90
C PRO A 671 8.71 3.60 5.29
N ARG A 672 7.90 2.71 5.89
CA ARG A 672 7.71 1.32 5.43
C ARG A 672 6.23 0.99 5.42
N TYR A 673 5.52 1.46 4.40
CA TYR A 673 4.11 1.15 4.24
C TYR A 673 3.92 -0.34 3.92
N ASP A 674 2.97 -0.99 4.57
CA ASP A 674 2.55 -2.36 4.29
C ASP A 674 1.08 -2.37 3.88
N PHE A 675 0.78 -2.86 2.68
CA PHE A 675 -0.59 -3.02 2.19
C PHE A 675 -1.47 -3.85 3.13
N ASN A 676 -0.89 -4.85 3.80
CA ASN A 676 -1.61 -5.73 4.72
C ASN A 676 -1.99 -5.01 6.03
N TRP A 677 -1.32 -3.91 6.36
CA TRP A 677 -1.46 -3.15 7.62
C TRP A 677 -1.74 -1.66 7.35
N GLN A 678 -3.00 -1.35 7.05
CA GLN A 678 -3.47 0.02 6.79
C GLN A 678 -3.90 0.71 8.09
N LEU A 679 -2.93 0.83 9.01
CA LEU A 679 -3.15 1.22 10.39
C LEU A 679 -3.71 2.64 10.53
N ARG A 680 -4.48 2.83 11.61
CA ARG A 680 -4.92 4.14 12.07
C ARG A 680 -3.93 4.67 13.10
N TYR A 681 -3.56 5.94 12.98
CA TYR A 681 -2.60 6.61 13.87
C TYR A 681 -3.34 7.71 14.66
N ASP A 682 -3.60 7.43 15.93
CA ASP A 682 -4.42 8.28 16.80
C ASP A 682 -3.57 9.24 17.60
N TYR A 683 -3.85 10.54 17.51
CA TYR A 683 -3.18 11.47 18.38
C TYR A 683 -3.68 11.35 19.82
N SER A 684 -2.72 11.31 20.74
CA SER A 684 -2.97 11.48 22.18
C SER A 684 -3.69 12.78 22.52
N LYS A 685 -3.49 13.83 21.70
CA LYS A 685 -4.17 15.13 21.80
C LYS A 685 -4.53 15.64 20.41
N PRO A 686 -5.76 16.13 20.17
CA PRO A 686 -6.14 16.61 18.86
C PRO A 686 -5.17 17.67 18.31
N LEU A 687 -4.74 17.50 17.07
CA LEU A 687 -3.85 18.44 16.38
C LEU A 687 -4.67 19.57 15.75
N PHE A 688 -4.36 20.81 16.12
CA PHE A 688 -4.99 21.99 15.51
C PHE A 688 -4.31 22.38 14.18
N LEU A 689 -5.11 22.40 13.12
CA LEU A 689 -4.76 22.92 11.80
C LEU A 689 -5.61 24.17 11.51
N PRO A 690 -5.01 25.38 11.51
CA PRO A 690 -5.76 26.59 11.19
C PRO A 690 -6.18 26.60 9.72
N ARG A 691 -7.31 27.26 9.44
CA ARG A 691 -7.75 27.59 8.09
C ARG A 691 -6.60 28.21 7.27
N GLY A 692 -6.48 27.81 6.02
CA GLY A 692 -5.42 28.27 5.13
C GLY A 692 -4.08 27.55 5.30
N SER A 693 -3.98 26.58 6.21
CA SER A 693 -2.90 25.59 6.16
C SER A 693 -3.00 24.77 4.87
N GLN A 694 -1.89 24.22 4.41
CA GLN A 694 -1.84 23.31 3.27
C GLN A 694 -1.32 21.96 3.74
N VAL A 695 -2.14 20.92 3.62
CA VAL A 695 -1.72 19.54 3.88
C VAL A 695 -1.14 18.97 2.60
N LYS A 696 0.09 18.48 2.67
CA LYS A 696 0.76 17.74 1.60
C LYS A 696 0.82 16.27 2.00
N ILE A 697 0.38 15.40 1.10
CA ILE A 697 0.64 13.97 1.19
C ILE A 697 1.67 13.57 0.14
N THR A 698 2.58 12.69 0.51
CA THR A 698 3.63 12.13 -0.34
C THR A 698 3.56 10.62 -0.26
N ALA A 699 3.48 9.95 -1.41
CA ALA A 699 3.48 8.50 -1.54
C ALA A 699 4.68 8.06 -2.38
N VAL A 700 5.26 6.91 -2.04
CA VAL A 700 6.33 6.26 -2.81
C VAL A 700 5.82 4.90 -3.26
N PHE A 701 5.98 4.60 -4.55
CA PHE A 701 5.55 3.34 -5.17
C PHE A 701 6.73 2.55 -5.75
N ASP A 702 6.72 1.23 -5.54
CA ASP A 702 7.63 0.27 -6.17
C ASP A 702 6.90 -0.53 -7.26
N ASN A 703 7.08 -0.11 -8.51
CA ASN A 703 6.61 -0.80 -9.71
C ASN A 703 7.73 -1.58 -10.42
N SER A 704 8.80 -1.94 -9.70
CA SER A 704 9.90 -2.74 -10.22
C SER A 704 9.61 -4.25 -10.14
N GLU A 705 10.45 -5.04 -10.82
CA GLU A 705 10.44 -6.51 -10.73
C GLU A 705 10.86 -7.03 -9.34
N LYS A 706 11.48 -6.19 -8.51
CA LYS A 706 11.95 -6.59 -7.18
C LYS A 706 10.82 -6.64 -6.15
N ASN A 707 9.74 -5.88 -6.35
CA ASN A 707 8.55 -5.96 -5.51
C ASN A 707 7.84 -7.31 -5.75
N PRO A 708 7.87 -8.24 -4.78
CA PRO A 708 7.28 -9.57 -4.98
C PRO A 708 5.75 -9.55 -5.07
N ALA A 709 5.11 -8.48 -4.59
CA ALA A 709 3.68 -8.28 -4.69
C ALA A 709 3.26 -7.66 -6.04
N ASN A 710 4.21 -7.21 -6.87
CA ASN A 710 3.90 -6.56 -8.15
C ASN A 710 3.37 -7.60 -9.17
N PRO A 711 2.10 -7.47 -9.61
CA PRO A 711 1.50 -8.43 -10.53
C PRO A 711 2.04 -8.32 -11.96
N ASP A 712 2.49 -7.13 -12.37
CA ASP A 712 3.04 -6.86 -13.70
C ASP A 712 3.92 -5.59 -13.68
N PRO A 713 5.25 -5.75 -13.57
CA PRO A 713 6.21 -4.63 -13.51
C PRO A 713 6.45 -3.96 -14.88
N THR A 714 5.93 -4.53 -15.97
CA THR A 714 6.13 -4.02 -17.34
C THR A 714 5.09 -2.98 -17.74
N LYS A 715 4.03 -2.82 -16.94
CA LYS A 715 2.93 -1.90 -17.21
C LYS A 715 3.06 -0.60 -16.45
N THR A 716 2.59 0.46 -17.10
CA THR A 716 2.26 1.71 -16.41
C THR A 716 1.01 1.49 -15.56
N VAL A 717 1.02 1.96 -14.32
CA VAL A 717 -0.08 1.76 -13.37
C VAL A 717 -0.81 3.08 -13.13
N HIS A 718 -2.14 2.99 -13.07
CA HIS A 718 -3.04 4.12 -12.91
C HIS A 718 -3.93 3.93 -11.68
N TRP A 719 -4.72 4.97 -11.38
CA TRP A 719 -5.74 4.88 -10.34
C TRP A 719 -6.77 3.80 -10.68
N GLY A 720 -7.08 2.93 -9.72
CA GLY A 720 -8.13 1.94 -9.88
C GLY A 720 -8.44 1.22 -8.59
N GLN A 721 -9.57 0.51 -8.56
CA GLN A 721 -10.07 -0.15 -7.35
C GLN A 721 -9.41 -1.49 -7.07
N GLN A 722 -8.87 -2.16 -8.09
CA GLN A 722 -8.31 -3.49 -7.88
C GLN A 722 -6.93 -3.38 -7.26
N THR A 723 -6.53 -4.38 -6.49
CA THR A 723 -5.22 -4.42 -5.82
C THR A 723 -4.04 -4.39 -6.80
N PHE A 724 -4.27 -4.75 -8.07
CA PHE A 724 -3.27 -4.65 -9.14
C PHE A 724 -3.21 -3.28 -9.82
N ASP A 725 -4.23 -2.44 -9.65
CA ASP A 725 -4.17 -0.99 -9.92
C ASP A 725 -3.51 -0.28 -8.72
N GLU A 726 -3.54 1.05 -8.68
CA GLU A 726 -3.13 1.78 -7.47
C GLU A 726 -4.11 2.82 -6.96
N MET A 727 -3.93 3.23 -5.70
CA MET A 727 -4.57 4.36 -5.06
C MET A 727 -3.56 5.17 -4.25
N MET A 728 -3.85 6.45 -4.07
CA MET A 728 -3.10 7.34 -3.18
C MET A 728 -4.10 8.17 -2.38
N ILE A 729 -4.32 7.76 -1.14
CA ILE A 729 -5.30 8.40 -0.26
C ILE A 729 -4.69 8.64 1.12
N GLY A 730 -4.75 9.90 1.56
CA GLY A 730 -4.50 10.27 2.94
C GLY A 730 -5.81 10.66 3.63
N TYR A 731 -6.28 9.84 4.57
CA TYR A 731 -7.44 10.16 5.38
C TYR A 731 -7.06 10.94 6.63
N LEU A 732 -7.91 11.89 7.01
CA LEU A 732 -7.82 12.64 8.25
C LEU A 732 -9.17 12.60 8.95
N GLU A 733 -9.20 12.11 10.18
CA GLU A 733 -10.38 12.22 11.05
C GLU A 733 -10.27 13.51 11.86
N TYR A 734 -11.34 14.30 11.90
CA TYR A 734 -11.39 15.56 12.63
C TYR A 734 -12.76 15.76 13.26
N TYR A 735 -12.90 16.77 14.11
CA TYR A 735 -14.20 17.14 14.66
C TYR A 735 -14.53 18.62 14.48
N SER A 736 -15.83 18.92 14.53
CA SER A 736 -16.39 20.27 14.55
C SER A 736 -17.35 20.42 15.74
N PRO A 737 -17.46 21.60 16.37
CA PRO A 737 -18.47 21.81 17.42
C PRO A 737 -19.88 21.53 16.89
N PHE A 738 -20.66 20.79 17.68
CA PHE A 738 -22.06 20.58 17.40
C PHE A 738 -22.82 21.85 17.75
N HIS A 739 -23.21 22.57 16.72
CA HIS A 739 -24.24 23.59 16.82
C HIS A 739 -25.51 22.82 16.47
N GLY A 740 -26.35 22.49 17.45
CA GLY A 740 -27.67 21.90 17.16
C GLY A 740 -28.41 22.74 16.12
N ASP A 741 -29.52 22.25 15.56
CA ASP A 741 -30.32 23.07 14.64
C ASP A 741 -30.74 24.38 15.33
N VAL A 742 -29.94 25.44 15.14
CA VAL A 742 -30.29 26.83 15.42
C VAL A 742 -31.12 27.29 14.22
N ALA A 743 -32.24 26.60 14.02
CA ALA A 743 -33.28 26.95 13.08
C ALA A 743 -34.58 27.10 13.89
N ALA A 744 -34.93 28.37 14.12
CA ALA A 744 -36.18 28.87 14.69
C ALA A 744 -36.44 28.61 16.18
N ARG A 745 -35.87 29.47 17.03
CA ARG A 745 -36.62 30.08 18.14
C ARG A 745 -36.40 31.59 18.13
#